data_AF-A0A223RNQ4-F1
#
_entry.id   AF-A0A223RNQ4-F1
#
_cell.length_a   1.000
_cell.length_b   1.000
_cell.length_c   1.000
_cell.angle_alpha   90.00
_cell.angle_beta   90.00
_cell.angle_gamma   90.00
#
_symmetry.space_group_name_H-M   'P 1'
#
loop_
_entity.id
_entity.type
_entity.pdbx_description
1 polymer ?
#
loop_
_entity_poly.entity_id
_entity_poly.type
_entity_poly.pdbx_seq_one_letter_code
_entity_poly.pdbx_strand_id
1 'polypeptide(L)'
;MVTATMRSRPVWWCQNRSSTPSSRRSGCSGRQRPKGPPRRPERDSGLVSSGFPRKSRCHHGPRRDSASAAGPRPENIGEERFATPGRLSRPVSAVSALSKTVLLSRTGNPRLRRFSSPDRRTDGVRPTSRVRGVRAARGGPNPRRPMARTTVLFVVDERLSGSSERVDRLVAELTERGHEVRWRYPRPERSHPGEDEVGPPVAEGTDDGESGRDTHPETPVPGRRSSRAPFFQALREYGRSGTESWHSPAHAGGHALTNTQVGAEFADYLGSEVLRTDLSVSVPRFGSLLESTGPIGEAEREAARIFGADETFFVLNGSSGANRTIMHSCLARGDGALLDRNCHKCVCDGAALAGARPSYLAAQRNGYGLCGPIPPETLRRSGAGTSASYAAITNPTYDGICYDTTRVAELLGNSVRDLHFDEAWFAHAAFHPLYRNRYAMAVSGASGAPRVYAAQSTHKMLAALSQSAMIHVGAPEGETPDTHRLNLTYAMHASTSPSYPMIAGLEVASVMLDNGEGNALLDEVLDEAIRFRQEIAGRAADAAASGSGWFFDVWQPHTVDDPGSGQRFDFHRASPELLRAEPRCWTLDPEADWHGFAELDENYALLDPTKVTLLSPGCDQWGRFAAAGLPAGIVARYLAERGVVVEKTGHYTLLLLFSLGTSTAKRQHLCGALRDVKRAYDTDAPLIDVLPSLVSEYPERYRGETLRGLAHDMHERLRVHRLPELLDRAYTRLPRQPSTPADAHDEVVRGRTTPVPLDELDGRVAANMVVPVPPGVPILMPGEETGPADGASLGYLAALRDFDRAFPGFEHDVHGIDRDESGEYHLECLLT
;
A
#
# COMPACT_ATOMS: atom_id res chain seq x y z
N MET A 1 44.86 -29.71 6.19
CA MET A 1 46.27 -29.79 5.77
C MET A 1 46.28 -30.65 4.51
N VAL A 2 46.78 -30.22 3.35
CA VAL A 2 47.91 -29.32 3.07
C VAL A 2 47.46 -28.01 2.38
N THR A 3 48.14 -26.91 2.70
CA THR A 3 47.98 -25.58 2.10
C THR A 3 48.93 -25.39 0.92
N ALA A 4 48.44 -24.81 -0.18
CA ALA A 4 49.28 -24.25 -1.24
C ALA A 4 48.75 -22.85 -1.62
N THR A 5 49.47 -21.81 -1.20
CA THR A 5 49.19 -20.42 -1.54
C THR A 5 49.82 -20.03 -2.88
N MET A 6 49.07 -19.40 -3.77
CA MET A 6 49.65 -18.45 -4.74
C MET A 6 48.77 -17.22 -4.91
N ARG A 7 49.42 -16.05 -4.92
CA ARG A 7 48.81 -14.75 -5.23
C ARG A 7 48.84 -14.53 -6.74
N SER A 8 47.78 -13.97 -7.30
CA SER A 8 47.82 -13.33 -8.64
C SER A 8 47.15 -11.94 -8.58
N ARG A 9 47.56 -11.06 -9.49
CA ARG A 9 47.26 -9.62 -9.47
C ARG A 9 45.95 -9.29 -10.22
N PRO A 10 45.28 -8.17 -9.91
CA PRO A 10 44.15 -7.70 -10.71
C PRO A 10 44.61 -7.28 -12.11
N VAL A 11 43.92 -7.78 -13.14
CA VAL A 11 44.13 -7.38 -14.54
C VAL A 11 43.18 -6.23 -14.86
N TRP A 12 43.74 -5.06 -15.15
CA TRP A 12 42.99 -3.95 -15.74
C TRP A 12 42.76 -4.22 -17.23
N TRP A 13 41.50 -4.15 -17.67
CA TRP A 13 41.16 -4.10 -19.10
C TRP A 13 40.82 -2.67 -19.49
N CYS A 14 41.69 -2.06 -20.29
CA CYS A 14 41.48 -0.74 -20.88
C CYS A 14 41.46 -0.91 -22.39
N GLN A 15 40.28 -0.80 -23.02
CA GLN A 15 40.17 -0.78 -24.48
C GLN A 15 39.93 0.63 -25.01
N ASN A 16 41.00 1.23 -25.55
CA ASN A 16 40.86 2.30 -26.52
C ASN A 16 40.28 1.73 -27.83
N ARG A 17 39.21 2.33 -28.34
CA ARG A 17 38.89 2.31 -29.78
C ARG A 17 38.71 3.74 -30.29
N SER A 18 39.75 4.24 -30.93
CA SER A 18 39.74 5.46 -31.72
C SER A 18 39.21 5.16 -33.13
N SER A 19 38.14 5.82 -33.57
CA SER A 19 37.71 5.81 -34.96
C SER A 19 37.00 7.11 -35.35
N THR A 20 37.71 7.99 -36.05
CA THR A 20 37.14 9.13 -36.80
C THR A 20 37.87 9.27 -38.13
N PRO A 21 37.15 9.26 -39.28
CA PRO A 21 37.73 9.57 -40.58
C PRO A 21 37.33 10.96 -41.12
N SER A 22 38.25 11.49 -41.92
CA SER A 22 38.06 12.45 -43.02
C SER A 22 37.47 13.85 -42.76
N SER A 23 38.39 14.81 -42.81
CA SER A 23 38.19 16.20 -43.24
C SER A 23 37.56 16.38 -44.63
N ARG A 24 36.82 17.47 -44.82
CA ARG A 24 36.85 18.27 -46.06
C ARG A 24 36.94 19.77 -45.75
N ARG A 25 37.73 20.51 -46.54
CA ARG A 25 37.94 21.96 -46.47
C ARG A 25 37.67 22.60 -47.84
N SER A 26 36.90 23.69 -47.84
CA SER A 26 36.85 24.79 -48.82
C SER A 26 35.81 25.79 -48.25
N GLY A 27 36.10 27.03 -47.83
CA GLY A 27 36.89 28.10 -48.46
C GLY A 27 35.99 28.86 -49.45
N CYS A 28 35.80 30.19 -49.47
CA CYS A 28 36.23 31.34 -48.63
C CYS A 28 35.08 32.41 -48.71
N SER A 29 35.05 33.61 -48.11
CA SER A 29 35.98 34.49 -47.34
C SER A 29 35.13 35.44 -46.44
N GLY A 30 35.60 36.45 -45.70
CA GLY A 30 36.95 36.97 -45.43
C GLY A 30 36.91 38.33 -44.71
N ARG A 31 37.99 38.68 -43.95
CA ARG A 31 38.33 40.01 -43.37
C ARG A 31 37.30 40.64 -42.39
N GLN A 32 37.65 41.27 -41.26
CA GLN A 32 38.90 41.94 -40.86
C GLN A 32 39.04 41.99 -39.31
N ARG A 33 40.27 41.95 -38.79
CA ARG A 33 40.70 42.36 -37.42
C ARG A 33 41.37 43.78 -37.55
N PRO A 34 41.86 44.52 -36.50
CA PRO A 34 42.30 44.06 -35.16
C PRO A 34 42.23 45.05 -33.92
N LYS A 35 42.74 44.54 -32.77
CA LYS A 35 43.30 45.23 -31.56
C LYS A 35 42.36 45.65 -30.40
N GLY A 36 42.76 45.26 -29.18
CA GLY A 36 42.38 45.88 -27.89
C GLY A 36 43.53 46.79 -27.37
N PRO A 37 43.83 46.90 -26.04
CA PRO A 37 43.29 46.16 -24.89
C PRO A 37 42.90 47.12 -23.71
N PRO A 38 43.11 46.91 -22.37
CA PRO A 38 42.12 47.32 -21.34
C PRO A 38 42.58 48.41 -20.34
N ARG A 39 41.71 48.85 -19.42
CA ARG A 39 42.08 49.52 -18.14
C ARG A 39 40.93 49.63 -17.11
N ARG A 40 41.27 49.46 -15.82
CA ARG A 40 40.52 50.03 -14.66
C ARG A 40 40.86 51.53 -14.52
N PRO A 41 40.18 52.29 -13.63
CA PRO A 41 40.77 52.51 -12.29
C PRO A 41 39.74 52.57 -11.13
N GLU A 42 40.26 52.76 -9.91
CA GLU A 42 39.52 53.01 -8.67
C GLU A 42 39.22 54.52 -8.43
N ARG A 43 38.46 54.79 -7.34
CA ARG A 43 38.63 55.86 -6.33
C ARG A 43 37.69 57.09 -6.23
N ASP A 44 37.33 57.32 -4.96
CA ASP A 44 37.25 58.57 -4.17
C ASP A 44 36.10 59.61 -4.33
N SER A 45 35.19 59.56 -3.33
CA SER A 45 34.71 60.65 -2.43
C SER A 45 34.13 62.01 -2.92
N GLY A 46 32.96 62.38 -2.35
CA GLY A 46 32.41 63.75 -2.24
C GLY A 46 30.88 63.72 -1.92
N LEU A 47 30.38 64.17 -0.75
CA LEU A 47 29.90 65.54 -0.43
C LEU A 47 28.84 66.05 -1.44
N VAL A 48 27.62 66.48 -1.08
CA VAL A 48 27.25 67.61 -0.19
C VAL A 48 25.80 67.48 0.40
N SER A 49 25.50 68.28 1.43
CA SER A 49 24.34 68.36 2.34
C SER A 49 23.00 68.96 1.83
N SER A 50 21.88 68.57 2.47
CA SER A 50 20.91 69.43 3.22
C SER A 50 19.74 68.56 3.77
N GLY A 51 19.04 68.82 4.88
CA GLY A 51 19.15 69.85 5.92
C GLY A 51 18.39 69.50 7.24
N PHE A 52 18.81 70.15 8.32
CA PHE A 52 18.41 70.14 9.75
C PHE A 52 16.94 70.61 10.08
N PRO A 53 16.47 70.75 11.37
CA PRO A 53 17.01 70.28 12.68
C PRO A 53 16.04 69.81 13.82
N ARG A 54 16.70 69.39 14.94
CA ARG A 54 16.32 69.40 16.41
C ARG A 54 15.89 68.05 17.02
N LYS A 55 16.14 67.68 18.30
CA LYS A 55 16.97 68.16 19.47
C LYS A 55 17.00 67.02 20.55
N SER A 56 17.81 66.96 21.63
CA SER A 56 19.23 67.33 21.90
C SER A 56 19.67 67.03 23.37
N ARG A 57 20.77 66.25 23.58
CA ARG A 57 21.65 66.19 24.82
C ARG A 57 21.04 65.55 26.11
N CYS A 58 21.76 65.06 27.14
CA CYS A 58 23.20 64.71 27.40
C CYS A 58 23.38 63.88 28.71
N HIS A 59 24.45 63.06 28.76
CA HIS A 59 25.36 62.67 29.89
C HIS A 59 24.93 62.11 31.29
N HIS A 60 25.73 61.09 31.68
CA HIS A 60 26.28 60.71 33.01
C HIS A 60 25.43 60.00 34.08
N GLY A 61 26.06 59.01 34.75
CA GLY A 61 25.49 58.22 35.87
C GLY A 61 25.97 58.69 37.26
N PRO A 62 25.73 57.92 38.34
CA PRO A 62 26.84 57.17 38.96
C PRO A 62 26.47 55.83 39.65
N ARG A 63 27.46 55.18 40.28
CA ARG A 63 27.38 53.93 41.08
C ARG A 63 26.86 54.13 42.51
N ARG A 64 26.34 53.04 43.12
CA ARG A 64 26.66 52.44 44.46
C ARG A 64 25.62 51.33 44.75
N ASP A 65 25.78 50.29 45.58
CA ASP A 65 26.84 49.53 46.26
C ASP A 65 26.26 49.03 47.61
N SER A 66 25.97 47.73 47.73
CA SER A 66 25.91 46.93 48.99
C SER A 66 25.57 45.47 48.62
N ALA A 67 26.44 44.47 48.73
CA ALA A 67 26.91 43.82 49.97
C ALA A 67 25.75 43.27 50.84
N SER A 68 25.74 42.05 51.39
CA SER A 68 26.65 40.87 51.42
C SER A 68 25.78 39.62 51.73
N ALA A 69 26.15 38.36 51.44
CA ALA A 69 27.02 37.49 52.24
C ALA A 69 27.09 36.09 51.55
N ALA A 70 28.28 35.52 51.34
CA ALA A 70 28.86 34.40 52.11
C ALA A 70 28.45 32.98 51.65
N GLY A 71 29.46 32.13 51.38
CA GLY A 71 29.29 30.68 51.17
C GLY A 71 29.14 29.91 52.50
N PRO A 72 29.31 28.56 52.56
CA PRO A 72 30.40 27.85 51.87
C PRO A 72 30.06 26.50 51.18
N ARG A 73 30.91 26.11 50.23
CA ARG A 73 31.50 24.75 50.15
C ARG A 73 32.90 24.85 50.81
N PRO A 74 33.60 23.77 51.25
CA PRO A 74 33.41 22.36 50.87
C PRO A 74 33.55 21.37 52.05
N GLU A 75 33.47 20.06 51.75
CA GLU A 75 34.42 19.04 52.26
C GLU A 75 34.18 17.70 51.54
N ASN A 76 35.04 16.70 51.70
CA ASN A 76 36.25 16.40 50.93
C ASN A 76 36.56 14.90 51.18
N ILE A 77 37.26 14.25 50.25
CA ILE A 77 38.07 13.01 50.45
C ILE A 77 37.33 11.67 50.72
N GLY A 78 37.67 10.70 49.87
CA GLY A 78 37.33 9.28 49.96
C GLY A 78 38.06 8.50 48.85
N GLU A 79 39.38 8.45 48.91
CA GLU A 79 40.21 7.61 48.02
C GLU A 79 40.19 6.12 48.43
N GLU A 80 40.83 5.28 47.60
CA GLU A 80 41.07 3.83 47.73
C GLU A 80 39.94 2.90 47.23
N ARG A 81 40.19 1.82 46.47
CA ARG A 81 41.45 1.26 45.91
C ARG A 81 41.17 0.35 44.70
N PHE A 82 42.23 0.00 43.96
CA PHE A 82 42.24 -0.93 42.81
C PHE A 82 41.62 -2.31 43.08
N ALA A 83 40.82 -2.83 42.12
CA ALA A 83 40.73 -4.26 41.82
C ALA A 83 40.11 -4.56 40.42
N THR A 84 40.95 -4.81 39.42
CA THR A 84 40.69 -5.83 38.37
C THR A 84 41.48 -7.09 38.77
N PRO A 85 41.14 -8.33 38.35
CA PRO A 85 40.50 -8.67 37.07
C PRO A 85 39.32 -9.67 37.13
N GLY A 86 38.58 -9.79 36.03
CA GLY A 86 37.54 -10.82 35.87
C GLY A 86 36.96 -10.91 34.46
N ARG A 87 37.65 -11.59 33.54
CA ARG A 87 37.07 -11.95 32.23
C ARG A 87 35.91 -12.92 32.44
N LEU A 88 34.70 -12.56 32.00
CA LEU A 88 33.67 -13.53 31.63
C LEU A 88 32.92 -13.04 30.39
N SER A 89 33.05 -13.81 29.32
CA SER A 89 32.31 -13.67 28.07
C SER A 89 30.81 -13.81 28.30
N ARG A 90 30.01 -12.87 27.78
CA ARG A 90 28.56 -13.05 27.59
C ARG A 90 28.23 -13.10 26.10
N PRO A 91 27.39 -14.04 25.65
CA PRO A 91 27.03 -14.18 24.25
C PRO A 91 25.95 -13.18 23.83
N VAL A 92 25.90 -12.90 22.53
CA VAL A 92 24.82 -12.18 21.85
C VAL A 92 23.53 -13.00 21.96
N SER A 93 22.48 -12.44 22.56
CA SER A 93 21.15 -13.04 22.59
C SER A 93 20.29 -12.47 21.46
N ALA A 94 20.16 -13.24 20.37
CA ALA A 94 19.10 -13.00 19.39
C ALA A 94 17.74 -13.34 20.03
N VAL A 95 16.81 -12.39 20.07
CA VAL A 95 15.43 -12.64 20.53
C VAL A 95 14.57 -12.96 19.31
N SER A 96 14.35 -14.25 19.07
CA SER A 96 13.35 -14.73 18.10
C SER A 96 11.95 -14.72 18.71
N ALA A 97 10.97 -14.23 17.96
CA ALA A 97 9.56 -14.34 18.35
C ALA A 97 9.16 -15.82 18.58
N LEU A 98 8.52 -16.08 19.73
CA LEU A 98 8.01 -17.40 20.09
C LEU A 98 6.49 -17.33 20.27
N SER A 99 5.76 -17.76 19.24
CA SER A 99 4.30 -17.92 19.30
C SER A 99 3.92 -19.00 20.31
N LYS A 100 3.18 -18.62 21.36
CA LYS A 100 2.68 -19.55 22.39
C LYS A 100 1.35 -20.16 21.98
N THR A 101 1.37 -21.36 21.40
CA THR A 101 0.18 -22.21 21.30
C THR A 101 0.17 -23.20 22.47
N VAL A 102 -0.69 -22.96 23.47
CA VAL A 102 -0.85 -23.86 24.63
C VAL A 102 -1.92 -24.91 24.33
N LEU A 103 -1.48 -26.10 23.94
CA LEU A 103 -2.35 -27.28 23.82
C LEU A 103 -2.47 -27.99 25.19
N LEU A 104 -3.56 -27.69 25.91
CA LEU A 104 -3.90 -28.39 27.15
C LEU A 104 -4.45 -29.79 26.85
N SER A 105 -3.66 -30.82 27.12
CA SER A 105 -4.15 -32.20 27.17
C SER A 105 -4.90 -32.46 28.48
N ARG A 106 -6.14 -32.97 28.39
CA ARG A 106 -6.86 -33.55 29.52
C ARG A 106 -7.51 -34.87 29.13
N THR A 107 -6.77 -35.96 29.35
CA THR A 107 -7.33 -37.30 29.47
C THR A 107 -8.05 -37.42 30.83
N GLY A 108 -9.30 -37.90 30.83
CA GLY A 108 -10.03 -38.10 32.09
C GLY A 108 -11.52 -38.34 31.93
N ASN A 109 -11.91 -39.59 31.72
CA ASN A 109 -13.30 -40.04 31.86
C ASN A 109 -13.34 -41.11 32.96
N PRO A 110 -14.24 -41.00 33.94
CA PRO A 110 -15.12 -42.15 34.16
C PRO A 110 -16.58 -41.82 34.56
N ARG A 111 -17.50 -42.46 33.82
CA ARG A 111 -18.65 -43.26 34.30
C ARG A 111 -20.01 -42.59 34.67
N LEU A 112 -21.05 -43.09 33.96
CA LEU A 112 -22.35 -43.59 34.49
C LEU A 112 -23.30 -42.57 35.18
N ARG A 113 -24.55 -42.31 34.73
CA ARG A 113 -25.64 -43.28 34.46
C ARG A 113 -26.96 -42.60 33.95
N ARG A 114 -27.73 -43.37 33.16
CA ARG A 114 -29.21 -43.46 33.04
C ARG A 114 -30.08 -42.32 32.44
N PHE A 115 -30.78 -42.70 31.34
CA PHE A 115 -32.24 -42.60 31.07
C PHE A 115 -33.01 -41.37 31.61
N SER A 116 -33.74 -40.61 30.78
CA SER A 116 -34.96 -41.12 30.10
C SER A 116 -35.49 -40.23 28.96
N SER A 117 -36.34 -40.81 28.10
CA SER A 117 -37.26 -40.16 27.14
C SER A 117 -38.58 -40.94 27.17
N PRO A 118 -39.75 -40.29 27.14
CA PRO A 118 -40.53 -40.09 25.89
C PRO A 118 -41.20 -38.68 25.85
N ASP A 119 -42.03 -38.22 24.90
CA ASP A 119 -42.71 -38.76 23.69
C ASP A 119 -42.71 -37.64 22.60
N ARG A 120 -42.41 -37.88 21.32
CA ARG A 120 -43.33 -38.26 20.20
C ARG A 120 -44.56 -37.36 19.96
N ARG A 121 -44.59 -36.68 18.78
CA ARG A 121 -45.49 -36.94 17.61
C ARG A 121 -45.32 -35.83 16.52
N THR A 122 -44.83 -36.15 15.29
CA THR A 122 -45.59 -36.37 14.01
C THR A 122 -46.28 -35.09 13.47
N ASP A 123 -46.20 -34.62 12.21
CA ASP A 123 -45.71 -35.09 10.88
C ASP A 123 -45.23 -33.87 10.02
N GLY A 124 -44.61 -33.93 8.83
CA GLY A 124 -44.13 -35.03 7.97
C GLY A 124 -43.58 -34.55 6.59
N VAL A 125 -43.26 -35.52 5.71
CA VAL A 125 -43.11 -35.43 4.21
C VAL A 125 -41.89 -34.70 3.55
N ARG A 126 -40.82 -35.49 3.31
CA ARG A 126 -40.02 -35.73 2.07
C ARG A 126 -39.93 -34.66 0.94
N PRO A 127 -38.74 -34.51 0.30
CA PRO A 127 -38.47 -35.33 -0.90
C PRO A 127 -37.09 -36.04 -0.98
N THR A 128 -36.99 -36.87 -2.02
CA THR A 128 -36.02 -37.91 -2.38
C THR A 128 -34.63 -37.47 -2.88
N SER A 129 -33.59 -38.26 -2.57
CA SER A 129 -32.73 -38.91 -3.59
C SER A 129 -31.94 -40.11 -2.99
N ARG A 130 -31.48 -41.05 -3.82
CA ARG A 130 -30.81 -42.30 -3.39
C ARG A 130 -29.31 -42.24 -3.69
N VAL A 131 -28.45 -42.49 -2.69
CA VAL A 131 -27.04 -42.82 -2.91
C VAL A 131 -26.94 -44.27 -3.43
N ARG A 132 -26.22 -44.48 -4.54
CA ARG A 132 -25.97 -45.81 -5.12
C ARG A 132 -24.61 -46.37 -4.68
N GLY A 133 -24.61 -47.61 -4.18
CA GLY A 133 -23.58 -48.59 -4.55
C GLY A 133 -22.33 -48.72 -3.67
N VAL A 134 -22.46 -49.38 -2.52
CA VAL A 134 -21.33 -50.12 -1.91
C VAL A 134 -21.32 -51.55 -2.47
N ARG A 135 -20.25 -51.98 -3.14
CA ARG A 135 -20.03 -53.39 -3.50
C ARG A 135 -19.16 -54.06 -2.44
N ALA A 136 -19.74 -54.97 -1.67
CA ALA A 136 -19.00 -55.89 -0.80
C ALA A 136 -18.93 -57.28 -1.46
N ALA A 137 -17.72 -57.81 -1.68
CA ALA A 137 -17.54 -59.17 -2.15
C ALA A 137 -17.76 -60.17 -0.99
N ARG A 138 -18.59 -61.20 -1.21
CA ARG A 138 -18.82 -62.28 -0.22
C ARG A 138 -17.79 -63.40 -0.41
N GLY A 139 -17.01 -63.69 0.63
CA GLY A 139 -16.23 -64.92 0.77
C GLY A 139 -16.66 -65.68 2.03
N GLY A 140 -16.68 -67.01 1.97
CA GLY A 140 -17.15 -67.88 3.06
C GLY A 140 -16.23 -67.93 4.29
N PRO A 141 -16.68 -68.55 5.40
CA PRO A 141 -16.00 -68.48 6.69
C PRO A 141 -14.76 -69.37 6.75
N ASN A 142 -13.63 -68.82 7.19
CA ASN A 142 -12.44 -69.59 7.57
C ASN A 142 -11.82 -69.01 8.86
N PRO A 143 -11.92 -69.70 10.01
CA PRO A 143 -11.57 -69.11 11.31
C PRO A 143 -10.09 -69.29 11.63
N ARG A 144 -9.21 -68.46 11.04
CA ARG A 144 -7.80 -68.21 11.48
C ARG A 144 -7.08 -67.13 10.63
N ARG A 145 -7.49 -65.87 10.74
CA ARG A 145 -6.66 -64.69 10.37
C ARG A 145 -6.98 -63.50 11.29
N PRO A 146 -6.00 -62.65 11.65
CA PRO A 146 -6.28 -61.36 12.29
C PRO A 146 -7.09 -60.48 11.32
N MET A 147 -7.93 -59.60 11.87
CA MET A 147 -8.76 -58.71 11.05
C MET A 147 -7.88 -57.82 10.16
N ALA A 148 -8.16 -57.83 8.85
CA ALA A 148 -7.46 -56.98 7.91
C ALA A 148 -7.84 -55.51 8.14
N ARG A 149 -6.85 -54.63 8.26
CA ARG A 149 -7.06 -53.17 8.21
C ARG A 149 -7.61 -52.82 6.83
N THR A 150 -8.89 -52.47 6.76
CA THR A 150 -9.53 -52.03 5.52
C THR A 150 -9.37 -50.52 5.39
N THR A 151 -8.68 -50.06 4.34
CA THR A 151 -8.61 -48.64 3.98
C THR A 151 -9.96 -48.18 3.42
N VAL A 152 -10.51 -47.09 3.94
CA VAL A 152 -11.77 -46.49 3.49
C VAL A 152 -11.48 -45.20 2.74
N LEU A 153 -11.96 -45.11 1.49
CA LEU A 153 -11.68 -43.99 0.60
C LEU A 153 -12.89 -43.05 0.53
N PHE A 154 -12.71 -41.78 0.89
CA PHE A 154 -13.71 -40.73 0.70
C PHE A 154 -13.40 -39.96 -0.58
N VAL A 155 -14.42 -39.81 -1.44
CA VAL A 155 -14.36 -38.96 -2.64
C VAL A 155 -15.21 -37.72 -2.36
N VAL A 156 -14.61 -36.55 -2.49
CA VAL A 156 -15.29 -35.27 -2.27
C VAL A 156 -15.87 -34.79 -3.60
N ASP A 157 -17.18 -34.52 -3.61
CA ASP A 157 -17.88 -33.79 -4.67
C ASP A 157 -18.09 -32.36 -4.17
N GLU A 158 -17.58 -31.37 -4.90
CA GLU A 158 -17.60 -29.95 -4.51
C GLU A 158 -19.02 -29.38 -4.35
N ARG A 159 -20.05 -30.10 -4.82
CA ARG A 159 -21.47 -29.68 -4.76
C ARG A 159 -22.13 -29.89 -3.39
N LEU A 160 -21.39 -30.29 -2.35
CA LEU A 160 -21.91 -30.59 -1.01
C LEU A 160 -21.27 -29.76 0.12
N SER A 161 -21.15 -28.45 -0.10
CA SER A 161 -20.79 -27.44 0.92
C SER A 161 -21.90 -27.26 1.98
N GLY A 162 -22.09 -28.25 2.85
CA GLY A 162 -23.10 -28.17 3.91
C GLY A 162 -23.22 -29.34 4.89
N SER A 163 -22.22 -30.21 5.05
CA SER A 163 -22.35 -31.36 5.97
C SER A 163 -21.06 -31.89 6.64
N SER A 164 -20.09 -31.02 6.97
CA SER A 164 -18.81 -31.40 7.63
C SER A 164 -19.00 -32.28 8.87
N GLU A 165 -19.78 -31.84 9.88
CA GLU A 165 -19.95 -32.57 11.15
C GLU A 165 -20.33 -34.06 11.01
N ARG A 166 -21.08 -34.42 9.95
CA ARG A 166 -21.47 -35.82 9.71
C ARG A 166 -20.34 -36.64 9.12
N VAL A 167 -19.52 -36.04 8.26
CA VAL A 167 -18.35 -36.68 7.69
C VAL A 167 -17.28 -36.82 8.76
N ASP A 168 -17.02 -35.78 9.55
CA ASP A 168 -16.05 -35.80 10.65
C ASP A 168 -16.37 -36.87 11.71
N ARG A 169 -17.65 -36.99 12.10
CA ARG A 169 -18.10 -38.03 13.04
C ARG A 169 -17.93 -39.45 12.47
N LEU A 170 -18.17 -39.64 11.17
CA LEU A 170 -17.96 -40.93 10.50
C LEU A 170 -16.47 -41.28 10.36
N VAL A 171 -15.62 -40.30 10.06
CA VAL A 171 -14.16 -40.47 10.01
C VAL A 171 -13.61 -40.85 11.40
N ALA A 172 -14.12 -40.22 12.46
CA ALA A 172 -13.78 -40.59 13.84
C ALA A 172 -14.18 -42.04 14.17
N GLU A 173 -15.43 -42.44 13.92
CA GLU A 173 -15.88 -43.83 14.17
C GLU A 173 -15.09 -44.89 13.38
N LEU A 174 -14.70 -44.58 12.14
CA LEU A 174 -13.89 -45.49 11.32
C LEU A 174 -12.46 -45.61 11.86
N THR A 175 -11.86 -44.49 12.27
CA THR A 175 -10.50 -44.44 12.82
C THR A 175 -10.43 -45.18 14.17
N GLU A 176 -11.41 -44.98 15.06
CA GLU A 176 -11.50 -45.73 16.33
C GLU A 176 -11.62 -47.25 16.12
N ARG A 177 -12.24 -47.69 15.02
CA ARG A 177 -12.35 -49.11 14.64
C ARG A 177 -11.11 -49.64 13.91
N GLY A 178 -10.05 -48.84 13.80
CA GLY A 178 -8.77 -49.24 13.22
C GLY A 178 -8.73 -49.26 11.69
N HIS A 179 -9.67 -48.57 11.03
CA HIS A 179 -9.64 -48.35 9.59
C HIS A 179 -8.70 -47.18 9.23
N GLU A 180 -7.99 -47.33 8.12
CA GLU A 180 -7.20 -46.24 7.54
C GLU A 180 -8.11 -45.40 6.65
N VAL A 181 -8.28 -44.11 6.96
CA VAL A 181 -9.11 -43.20 6.15
C VAL A 181 -8.21 -42.45 5.16
N ARG A 182 -8.57 -42.45 3.87
CA ARG A 182 -7.86 -41.69 2.83
C ARG A 182 -8.85 -40.86 2.00
N TRP A 183 -8.45 -39.63 1.69
CA TRP A 183 -9.20 -38.72 0.83
C TRP A 183 -8.73 -38.84 -0.62
N ARG A 184 -9.66 -38.75 -1.57
CA ARG A 184 -9.37 -38.68 -3.00
C ARG A 184 -10.19 -37.58 -3.65
N TYR A 185 -9.53 -36.47 -3.94
CA TYR A 185 -10.07 -35.44 -4.82
C TYR A 185 -10.12 -35.97 -6.27
N PRO A 186 -11.18 -35.68 -7.05
CA PRO A 186 -11.21 -36.03 -8.45
C PRO A 186 -10.12 -35.24 -9.20
N ARG A 187 -9.30 -35.93 -10.00
CA ARG A 187 -8.48 -35.26 -11.02
C ARG A 187 -9.41 -34.84 -12.16
N PRO A 188 -9.23 -33.67 -12.80
CA PRO A 188 -9.94 -33.35 -14.02
C PRO A 188 -9.61 -34.41 -15.08
N GLU A 189 -10.63 -34.92 -15.76
CA GLU A 189 -10.45 -35.97 -16.77
C GLU A 189 -9.66 -35.43 -17.96
N ARG A 190 -8.66 -36.20 -18.41
CA ARG A 190 -7.98 -35.93 -19.67
C ARG A 190 -8.95 -36.26 -20.80
N SER A 191 -9.37 -35.25 -21.57
CA SER A 191 -9.99 -35.47 -22.86
C SER A 191 -9.00 -36.15 -23.81
N HIS A 192 -9.26 -37.43 -24.13
CA HIS A 192 -8.58 -38.09 -25.24
C HIS A 192 -9.16 -37.56 -26.56
N PRO A 193 -8.32 -37.11 -27.51
CA PRO A 193 -8.77 -36.80 -28.85
C PRO A 193 -8.74 -38.06 -29.73
N GLY A 194 -9.72 -38.18 -30.62
CA GLY A 194 -9.63 -39.07 -31.79
C GLY A 194 -10.83 -40.01 -31.98
N GLU A 195 -11.71 -39.63 -32.90
CA GLU A 195 -12.23 -40.49 -33.96
C GLU A 195 -12.94 -39.58 -34.99
N ASP A 196 -12.22 -39.14 -36.03
CA ASP A 196 -12.70 -39.16 -37.43
C ASP A 196 -11.65 -38.60 -38.43
N GLU A 197 -11.83 -39.02 -39.68
CA GLU A 197 -11.10 -38.71 -40.93
C GLU A 197 -9.66 -39.25 -41.12
N VAL A 198 -9.59 -40.24 -42.02
CA VAL A 198 -8.40 -40.94 -42.51
C VAL A 198 -7.79 -40.20 -43.71
N GLY A 199 -6.49 -39.89 -43.65
CA GLY A 199 -5.66 -39.53 -44.80
C GLY A 199 -4.77 -40.70 -45.25
N PRO A 200 -4.39 -40.82 -46.54
CA PRO A 200 -3.70 -41.99 -47.07
C PRO A 200 -2.21 -42.06 -46.66
N PRO A 201 -1.60 -43.26 -46.64
CA PRO A 201 -0.21 -43.43 -46.23
C PRO A 201 0.77 -43.02 -47.34
N VAL A 202 1.89 -42.42 -46.95
CA VAL A 202 3.07 -42.23 -47.80
C VAL A 202 4.16 -43.19 -47.32
N ALA A 203 4.87 -43.80 -48.27
CA ALA A 203 5.68 -44.99 -48.07
C ALA A 203 7.00 -44.73 -47.31
N GLU A 204 7.53 -45.82 -46.71
CA GLU A 204 8.87 -45.89 -46.16
C GLU A 204 9.94 -45.65 -47.26
N GLY A 205 10.94 -44.84 -46.93
CA GLY A 205 12.14 -44.59 -47.73
C GLY A 205 13.36 -44.59 -46.82
N THR A 206 14.47 -45.15 -47.31
CA THR A 206 15.61 -45.60 -46.50
C THR A 206 16.59 -44.52 -46.06
N ASP A 207 17.41 -44.94 -45.09
CA ASP A 207 18.60 -44.30 -44.52
C ASP A 207 19.62 -43.75 -45.55
N ASP A 208 20.39 -42.74 -45.13
CA ASP A 208 21.80 -42.44 -45.48
C ASP A 208 22.15 -40.93 -45.37
N GLY A 209 23.29 -40.61 -44.74
CA GLY A 209 24.11 -39.43 -45.10
C GLY A 209 24.33 -38.34 -44.03
N GLU A 210 25.58 -38.19 -43.61
CA GLU A 210 26.08 -37.08 -42.76
C GLU A 210 26.12 -35.72 -43.49
N SER A 211 25.88 -34.60 -42.79
CA SER A 211 26.70 -33.36 -42.92
C SER A 211 26.27 -32.23 -41.97
N GLY A 212 27.20 -31.28 -41.76
CA GLY A 212 27.20 -30.27 -40.70
C GLY A 212 25.97 -29.34 -40.57
N ARG A 213 25.75 -28.91 -39.33
CA ARG A 213 24.79 -27.84 -38.99
C ARG A 213 25.51 -26.49 -38.90
N ASP A 214 25.46 -25.72 -39.97
CA ASP A 214 25.61 -24.27 -39.89
C ASP A 214 24.35 -23.66 -39.24
N THR A 215 24.52 -22.92 -38.15
CA THR A 215 23.42 -22.24 -37.45
C THR A 215 23.20 -20.85 -38.05
N HIS A 216 22.33 -20.75 -39.05
CA HIS A 216 21.72 -19.47 -39.43
C HIS A 216 20.51 -19.16 -38.53
N PRO A 217 20.31 -17.90 -38.11
CA PRO A 217 19.13 -17.51 -37.36
C PRO A 217 17.90 -17.50 -38.29
N GLU A 218 16.84 -18.21 -37.90
CA GLU A 218 15.58 -18.20 -38.64
C GLU A 218 14.94 -16.80 -38.62
N THR A 219 14.65 -16.25 -39.80
CA THR A 219 13.83 -15.04 -39.95
C THR A 219 12.39 -15.31 -39.48
N PRO A 220 11.72 -14.34 -38.81
CA PRO A 220 10.36 -14.55 -38.30
C PRO A 220 9.36 -14.83 -39.43
N VAL A 221 8.56 -15.89 -39.29
CA VAL A 221 7.45 -16.18 -40.21
C VAL A 221 6.32 -15.16 -40.00
N PRO A 222 5.97 -14.32 -40.98
CA PRO A 222 4.87 -13.37 -40.84
C PRO A 222 3.53 -14.11 -40.97
N GLY A 223 2.73 -14.16 -39.90
CA GLY A 223 1.39 -14.75 -39.96
C GLY A 223 0.83 -15.29 -38.64
N ARG A 224 1.66 -15.58 -37.63
CA ARG A 224 1.16 -15.82 -36.27
C ARG A 224 0.66 -14.47 -35.72
N ARG A 225 -0.62 -14.39 -35.32
CA ARG A 225 -1.11 -13.26 -34.51
C ARG A 225 -0.20 -13.16 -33.30
N SER A 226 0.32 -11.95 -33.02
CA SER A 226 1.09 -11.72 -31.80
C SER A 226 0.26 -12.15 -30.59
N SER A 227 0.91 -12.76 -29.61
CA SER A 227 0.30 -12.95 -28.30
C SER A 227 -0.03 -11.56 -27.74
N ARG A 228 -1.24 -11.37 -27.19
CA ARG A 228 -1.52 -10.17 -26.38
C ARG A 228 -0.62 -10.10 -25.13
N ALA A 229 -0.11 -11.25 -24.66
CA ALA A 229 0.76 -11.38 -23.49
C ALA A 229 1.99 -12.26 -23.84
N PRO A 230 2.98 -11.74 -24.58
CA PRO A 230 4.15 -12.51 -25.04
C PRO A 230 4.94 -13.18 -23.90
N PHE A 231 5.20 -12.49 -22.79
CA PHE A 231 6.01 -13.02 -21.69
C PHE A 231 5.29 -14.17 -20.96
N PHE A 232 4.03 -14.01 -20.57
CA PHE A 232 3.22 -15.03 -19.92
C PHE A 232 3.04 -16.26 -20.81
N GLN A 233 2.86 -16.09 -22.12
CA GLN A 233 2.80 -17.24 -23.04
C GLN A 233 4.14 -17.98 -23.10
N ALA A 234 5.27 -17.27 -23.22
CA ALA A 234 6.59 -17.89 -23.17
C ALA A 234 6.84 -18.61 -21.82
N LEU A 235 6.40 -18.03 -20.71
CA LEU A 235 6.58 -18.58 -19.36
C LEU A 235 5.74 -19.85 -19.16
N ARG A 236 4.49 -19.84 -19.63
CA ARG A 236 3.59 -21.00 -19.61
C ARG A 236 4.06 -22.13 -20.54
N GLU A 237 4.66 -21.81 -21.68
CA GLU A 237 5.28 -22.81 -22.56
C GLU A 237 6.52 -23.44 -21.91
N TYR A 238 7.40 -22.63 -21.30
CA TYR A 238 8.57 -23.13 -20.57
C TYR A 238 8.16 -23.98 -19.35
N GLY A 239 7.19 -23.53 -18.55
CA GLY A 239 6.67 -24.29 -17.42
C GLY A 239 6.15 -25.69 -17.81
N ARG A 240 5.78 -25.90 -19.09
CA ARG A 240 5.33 -27.19 -19.62
C ARG A 240 6.40 -28.00 -20.34
N SER A 241 7.53 -27.41 -20.74
CA SER A 241 8.55 -28.05 -21.59
C SER A 241 9.25 -29.25 -20.96
N GLY A 242 9.27 -29.34 -19.63
CA GLY A 242 10.05 -30.35 -18.92
C GLY A 242 11.55 -30.08 -18.88
N THR A 243 11.99 -28.85 -19.20
CA THR A 243 13.40 -28.45 -19.17
C THR A 243 14.01 -28.65 -17.78
N GLU A 244 15.16 -29.34 -17.72
CA GLU A 244 15.94 -29.50 -16.50
C GLU A 244 16.60 -28.17 -16.08
N SER A 245 16.48 -27.81 -14.80
CA SER A 245 17.07 -26.58 -14.25
C SER A 245 18.42 -26.87 -13.60
N TRP A 246 19.50 -26.53 -14.32
CA TRP A 246 20.89 -26.57 -13.82
C TRP A 246 21.41 -25.18 -13.40
N HIS A 247 20.50 -24.28 -13.06
CA HIS A 247 20.72 -22.88 -12.69
C HIS A 247 19.89 -22.50 -11.45
N SER A 248 20.05 -21.28 -10.93
CA SER A 248 19.19 -20.76 -9.86
C SER A 248 17.73 -20.55 -10.34
N PRO A 249 16.73 -20.63 -9.43
CA PRO A 249 16.84 -20.83 -7.99
C PRO A 249 17.13 -22.28 -7.55
N ALA A 250 17.75 -22.44 -6.38
CA ALA A 250 18.25 -23.73 -5.90
C ALA A 250 17.16 -24.79 -5.57
N HIS A 251 15.87 -24.42 -5.55
CA HIS A 251 14.80 -25.41 -5.44
C HIS A 251 14.56 -26.20 -6.72
N ALA A 252 15.14 -25.79 -7.86
CA ALA A 252 15.10 -26.51 -9.14
C ALA A 252 13.69 -27.01 -9.52
N GLY A 253 12.78 -26.07 -9.82
CA GLY A 253 11.38 -26.41 -10.12
C GLY A 253 10.54 -26.87 -8.91
N GLY A 254 11.11 -26.85 -7.70
CA GLY A 254 10.48 -27.30 -6.46
C GLY A 254 11.02 -28.63 -5.93
N HIS A 255 11.86 -29.33 -6.72
CA HIS A 255 12.41 -30.63 -6.36
C HIS A 255 13.10 -30.65 -5.00
N ALA A 256 13.92 -29.64 -4.67
CA ALA A 256 14.65 -29.62 -3.40
C ALA A 256 13.73 -29.50 -2.17
N LEU A 257 12.54 -28.90 -2.32
CA LEU A 257 11.56 -28.78 -1.24
C LEU A 257 11.01 -30.16 -0.84
N THR A 258 10.81 -31.06 -1.82
CA THR A 258 10.28 -32.42 -1.60
C THR A 258 11.18 -33.34 -0.78
N ASN A 259 12.43 -32.92 -0.51
CA ASN A 259 13.39 -33.67 0.31
C ASN A 259 13.08 -33.65 1.82
N THR A 260 12.09 -32.86 2.26
CA THR A 260 11.63 -32.81 3.66
C THR A 260 10.11 -32.79 3.71
N GLN A 261 9.52 -33.29 4.80
CA GLN A 261 8.05 -33.26 4.97
C GLN A 261 7.51 -31.82 4.90
N VAL A 262 8.08 -30.89 5.69
CA VAL A 262 7.65 -29.49 5.71
C VAL A 262 7.83 -28.79 4.36
N GLY A 263 8.89 -29.13 3.62
CA GLY A 263 9.10 -28.59 2.27
C GLY A 263 8.14 -29.19 1.24
N ALA A 264 7.76 -30.47 1.36
CA ALA A 264 6.74 -31.08 0.53
C ALA A 264 5.35 -30.47 0.79
N GLU A 265 4.97 -30.29 2.05
CA GLU A 265 3.74 -29.59 2.46
C GLU A 265 3.70 -28.15 1.91
N PHE A 266 4.82 -27.42 1.94
CA PHE A 266 4.95 -26.09 1.36
C PHE A 266 4.89 -26.10 -0.19
N ALA A 267 5.49 -27.10 -0.84
CA ALA A 267 5.47 -27.22 -2.29
C ALA A 267 4.08 -27.59 -2.83
N ASP A 268 3.36 -28.46 -2.13
CA ASP A 268 1.96 -28.79 -2.42
C ASP A 268 1.03 -27.58 -2.18
N TYR A 269 1.30 -26.77 -1.16
CA TYR A 269 0.56 -25.53 -0.88
C TYR A 269 0.74 -24.45 -1.98
N LEU A 270 1.97 -24.23 -2.45
CA LEU A 270 2.24 -23.27 -3.54
C LEU A 270 1.83 -23.77 -4.93
N GLY A 271 1.93 -25.09 -5.16
CA GLY A 271 1.65 -25.71 -6.45
C GLY A 271 2.84 -25.68 -7.44
N SER A 272 2.87 -26.69 -8.31
CA SER A 272 4.00 -26.93 -9.22
C SER A 272 4.23 -25.84 -10.27
N GLU A 273 3.18 -25.16 -10.73
CA GLU A 273 3.32 -24.18 -11.81
C GLU A 273 4.10 -22.94 -11.36
N VAL A 274 3.88 -22.46 -10.13
CA VAL A 274 4.65 -21.35 -9.54
C VAL A 274 6.11 -21.77 -9.38
N LEU A 275 6.36 -22.93 -8.76
CA LEU A 275 7.71 -23.43 -8.50
C LEU A 275 8.52 -23.73 -9.77
N ARG A 276 7.87 -24.10 -10.89
CA ARG A 276 8.52 -24.34 -12.19
C ARG A 276 8.69 -23.09 -13.04
N THR A 277 8.03 -21.99 -12.68
CA THR A 277 8.14 -20.70 -13.37
C THR A 277 8.93 -19.65 -12.58
N ASP A 278 9.33 -19.95 -11.34
CA ASP A 278 10.40 -19.23 -10.65
C ASP A 278 11.77 -19.59 -11.24
N LEU A 279 12.33 -18.67 -12.01
CA LEU A 279 13.48 -18.85 -12.91
C LEU A 279 14.49 -17.72 -12.73
N SER A 280 15.61 -17.80 -13.44
CA SER A 280 16.62 -16.76 -13.47
C SER A 280 17.00 -16.36 -14.90
N VAL A 281 17.75 -15.26 -15.01
CA VAL A 281 18.29 -14.72 -16.27
C VAL A 281 19.18 -15.74 -17.03
N SER A 282 19.59 -16.83 -16.39
CA SER A 282 20.23 -17.99 -17.04
C SER A 282 19.36 -18.69 -18.08
N VAL A 283 18.07 -18.36 -18.19
CA VAL A 283 17.18 -18.83 -19.28
C VAL A 283 17.01 -17.71 -20.32
N PRO A 284 17.81 -17.68 -21.42
CA PRO A 284 17.94 -16.49 -22.27
C PRO A 284 16.67 -16.14 -23.07
N ARG A 285 15.74 -17.11 -23.22
CA ARG A 285 14.48 -16.95 -23.96
C ARG A 285 13.61 -15.79 -23.46
N PHE A 286 13.78 -15.38 -22.20
CA PHE A 286 12.97 -14.34 -21.57
C PHE A 286 13.54 -12.92 -21.69
N GLY A 287 14.80 -12.77 -22.11
CA GLY A 287 15.51 -11.49 -22.02
C GLY A 287 15.83 -11.10 -20.58
N SER A 288 15.94 -9.80 -20.31
CA SER A 288 16.33 -9.23 -19.02
C SER A 288 15.39 -8.08 -18.62
N LEU A 289 14.90 -8.11 -17.39
CA LEU A 289 14.12 -7.02 -16.78
C LEU A 289 14.99 -5.77 -16.55
N LEU A 290 16.26 -5.92 -16.19
CA LEU A 290 17.17 -4.79 -15.92
C LEU A 290 17.61 -4.04 -17.19
N GLU A 291 17.32 -4.61 -18.36
CA GLU A 291 17.71 -4.07 -19.66
C GLU A 291 16.49 -3.87 -20.59
N SER A 292 15.27 -4.18 -20.12
CA SER A 292 14.02 -4.19 -20.91
C SER A 292 14.15 -4.91 -22.26
N THR A 293 14.75 -6.10 -22.26
CA THR A 293 15.01 -6.90 -23.47
C THR A 293 14.11 -8.14 -23.58
N GLY A 294 13.99 -8.66 -24.82
CA GLY A 294 13.20 -9.86 -25.12
C GLY A 294 11.71 -9.71 -24.78
N PRO A 295 11.00 -10.82 -24.49
CA PRO A 295 9.59 -10.80 -24.12
C PRO A 295 9.24 -9.91 -22.93
N ILE A 296 10.17 -9.68 -21.99
CA ILE A 296 9.94 -8.74 -20.87
C ILE A 296 9.80 -7.31 -21.40
N GLY A 297 10.75 -6.87 -22.23
CA GLY A 297 10.68 -5.55 -22.86
C GLY A 297 9.49 -5.39 -23.82
N GLU A 298 9.03 -6.47 -24.45
CA GLU A 298 7.80 -6.47 -25.26
C GLU A 298 6.56 -6.24 -24.38
N ALA A 299 6.48 -6.89 -23.21
CA ALA A 299 5.42 -6.68 -22.23
C ALA A 299 5.42 -5.26 -21.65
N GLU A 300 6.59 -4.69 -21.37
CA GLU A 300 6.75 -3.31 -20.89
C GLU A 300 6.29 -2.27 -21.92
N ARG A 301 6.65 -2.43 -23.20
CA ARG A 301 6.17 -1.56 -24.29
C ARG A 301 4.67 -1.69 -24.54
N GLU A 302 4.12 -2.90 -24.43
CA GLU A 302 2.67 -3.11 -24.56
C GLU A 302 1.91 -2.48 -23.38
N ALA A 303 2.45 -2.57 -22.16
CA ALA A 303 1.91 -1.85 -21.01
C ALA A 303 1.98 -0.32 -21.22
N ALA A 304 3.09 0.23 -21.73
CA ALA A 304 3.20 1.66 -22.06
C ALA A 304 2.09 2.10 -23.03
N ARG A 305 1.88 1.35 -24.12
CA ARG A 305 0.79 1.57 -25.09
C ARG A 305 -0.59 1.56 -24.43
N ILE A 306 -0.86 0.57 -23.56
CA ILE A 306 -2.17 0.39 -22.91
C ILE A 306 -2.46 1.54 -21.93
N PHE A 307 -1.47 1.97 -21.15
CA PHE A 307 -1.63 3.02 -20.14
C PHE A 307 -1.46 4.46 -20.69
N GLY A 308 -1.15 4.62 -21.98
CA GLY A 308 -0.94 5.92 -22.61
C GLY A 308 0.36 6.62 -22.18
N ALA A 309 1.38 5.83 -21.84
CA ALA A 309 2.71 6.29 -21.47
C ALA A 309 3.67 6.16 -22.66
N ASP A 310 4.73 6.98 -22.69
CA ASP A 310 5.80 6.83 -23.67
C ASP A 310 6.65 5.59 -23.37
N GLU A 311 6.93 5.35 -22.08
CA GLU A 311 7.70 4.21 -21.58
C GLU A 311 7.10 3.69 -20.26
N THR A 312 7.29 2.40 -19.97
CA THR A 312 6.82 1.77 -18.72
C THR A 312 7.82 0.75 -18.20
N PHE A 313 8.06 0.76 -16.89
CA PHE A 313 8.96 -0.18 -16.20
C PHE A 313 8.18 -1.04 -15.21
N PHE A 314 8.41 -2.35 -15.23
CA PHE A 314 7.84 -3.29 -14.27
C PHE A 314 8.65 -3.29 -12.97
N VAL A 315 7.99 -3.09 -11.83
CA VAL A 315 8.62 -2.96 -10.50
C VAL A 315 8.13 -4.07 -9.59
N LEU A 316 9.04 -4.85 -9.01
CA LEU A 316 8.72 -6.03 -8.19
C LEU A 316 8.92 -5.84 -6.68
N ASN A 317 9.09 -4.60 -6.22
CA ASN A 317 9.20 -4.22 -4.81
C ASN A 317 8.22 -3.08 -4.44
N GLY A 318 7.05 -3.08 -5.10
CA GLY A 318 5.92 -2.17 -4.89
C GLY A 318 6.17 -0.74 -5.37
N SER A 319 5.16 0.13 -5.30
CA SER A 319 5.38 1.56 -5.60
C SER A 319 6.33 2.23 -4.59
N SER A 320 6.61 1.58 -3.45
CA SER A 320 7.73 1.99 -2.57
C SER A 320 9.09 1.87 -3.26
N GLY A 321 9.32 0.86 -4.12
CA GLY A 321 10.46 0.82 -5.03
C GLY A 321 10.36 1.88 -6.13
N ALA A 322 9.20 1.96 -6.79
CA ALA A 322 8.96 2.89 -7.89
C ALA A 322 9.27 4.36 -7.52
N ASN A 323 8.70 4.86 -6.41
CA ASN A 323 8.90 6.24 -5.93
C ASN A 323 10.38 6.54 -5.66
N ARG A 324 11.10 5.62 -5.00
CA ARG A 324 12.53 5.76 -4.71
C ARG A 324 13.37 5.77 -6.00
N THR A 325 13.02 4.95 -6.99
CA THR A 325 13.65 4.94 -8.31
C THR A 325 13.44 6.26 -9.04
N ILE A 326 12.19 6.75 -9.13
CA ILE A 326 11.85 8.01 -9.79
C ILE A 326 12.60 9.17 -9.11
N MET A 327 12.43 9.34 -7.79
CA MET A 327 13.07 10.43 -7.04
C MET A 327 14.59 10.42 -7.17
N HIS A 328 15.23 9.26 -7.02
CA HIS A 328 16.69 9.13 -7.13
C HIS A 328 17.20 9.33 -8.57
N SER A 329 16.34 9.25 -9.60
CA SER A 329 16.70 9.56 -11.00
C SER A 329 16.53 11.05 -11.34
N CYS A 330 15.65 11.76 -10.64
CA CYS A 330 15.33 13.17 -10.90
C CYS A 330 16.12 14.16 -10.03
N LEU A 331 16.50 13.77 -8.80
CA LEU A 331 17.07 14.65 -7.76
C LEU A 331 18.55 14.35 -7.49
N ALA A 332 19.36 15.41 -7.43
CA ALA A 332 20.71 15.38 -6.88
C ALA A 332 20.75 15.87 -5.42
N ARG A 333 21.87 15.61 -4.73
CA ARG A 333 22.11 16.08 -3.36
C ARG A 333 22.05 17.61 -3.29
N GLY A 334 21.17 18.13 -2.45
CA GLY A 334 20.93 19.56 -2.25
C GLY A 334 19.82 20.16 -3.12
N ASP A 335 19.29 19.43 -4.10
CA ASP A 335 18.17 19.91 -4.94
C ASP A 335 16.90 20.13 -4.11
N GLY A 336 16.13 21.16 -4.48
CA GLY A 336 14.81 21.42 -3.87
C GLY A 336 13.73 20.51 -4.46
N ALA A 337 12.85 19.99 -3.60
CA ALA A 337 11.73 19.15 -4.00
C ALA A 337 10.42 19.62 -3.33
N LEU A 338 9.36 19.87 -4.10
CA LEU A 338 8.01 20.12 -3.57
C LEU A 338 7.33 18.78 -3.29
N LEU A 339 6.98 18.48 -2.04
CA LEU A 339 6.40 17.18 -1.67
C LEU A 339 5.03 17.38 -1.01
N ASP A 340 4.00 16.68 -1.46
CA ASP A 340 2.70 16.61 -0.79
C ASP A 340 2.86 16.18 0.68
N ARG A 341 2.25 16.88 1.65
CA ARG A 341 2.29 16.45 3.06
C ARG A 341 1.51 15.15 3.30
N ASN A 342 0.54 14.82 2.45
CA ASN A 342 -0.14 13.53 2.45
C ASN A 342 0.69 12.40 1.80
N CYS A 343 1.96 12.63 1.44
CA CYS A 343 2.78 11.63 0.78
C CYS A 343 2.97 10.35 1.61
N HIS A 344 3.02 9.21 0.93
CA HIS A 344 3.41 7.95 1.56
C HIS A 344 4.89 7.99 2.01
N LYS A 345 5.23 7.25 3.08
CA LYS A 345 6.56 7.25 3.71
C LYS A 345 7.75 7.10 2.74
N CYS A 346 7.57 6.34 1.66
CA CYS A 346 8.63 6.11 0.67
C CYS A 346 9.03 7.35 -0.14
N VAL A 347 8.21 8.41 -0.13
CA VAL A 347 8.56 9.72 -0.72
C VAL A 347 9.56 10.44 0.18
N CYS A 348 9.38 10.37 1.51
CA CYS A 348 10.40 10.84 2.46
C CYS A 348 11.68 9.98 2.37
N ASP A 349 11.56 8.66 2.26
CA ASP A 349 12.72 7.77 2.04
C ASP A 349 13.46 8.13 0.74
N GLY A 350 12.73 8.42 -0.35
CA GLY A 350 13.30 8.86 -1.62
C GLY A 350 14.03 10.20 -1.53
N ALA A 351 13.48 11.17 -0.79
CA ALA A 351 14.15 12.45 -0.52
C ALA A 351 15.42 12.26 0.33
N ALA A 352 15.40 11.39 1.33
CA ALA A 352 16.56 11.07 2.16
C ALA A 352 17.67 10.40 1.33
N LEU A 353 17.32 9.41 0.50
CA LEU A 353 18.25 8.68 -0.38
C LEU A 353 18.91 9.60 -1.42
N ALA A 354 18.14 10.51 -2.04
CA ALA A 354 18.66 11.49 -2.98
C ALA A 354 19.49 12.60 -2.31
N GLY A 355 19.35 12.80 -0.99
CA GLY A 355 19.90 13.97 -0.28
C GLY A 355 19.20 15.27 -0.65
N ALA A 356 17.91 15.21 -0.98
CA ALA A 356 17.12 16.35 -1.41
C ALA A 356 16.68 17.24 -0.23
N ARG A 357 16.32 18.49 -0.54
CA ARG A 357 15.79 19.48 0.41
C ARG A 357 14.28 19.61 0.19
N PRO A 358 13.44 18.91 0.97
CA PRO A 358 12.01 18.94 0.78
C PRO A 358 11.41 20.29 1.21
N SER A 359 10.34 20.68 0.53
CA SER A 359 9.42 21.74 0.95
C SER A 359 8.01 21.15 0.88
N TYR A 360 7.36 21.00 2.03
CA TYR A 360 6.08 20.29 2.09
C TYR A 360 4.90 21.17 1.70
N LEU A 361 4.07 20.67 0.79
CA LEU A 361 2.80 21.27 0.39
C LEU A 361 1.73 20.88 1.40
N ALA A 362 1.27 21.84 2.21
CA ALA A 362 0.21 21.60 3.17
C ALA A 362 -1.11 21.28 2.43
N ALA A 363 -1.66 20.11 2.72
CA ALA A 363 -2.94 19.64 2.21
C ALA A 363 -4.05 19.81 3.25
N GLN A 364 -5.30 19.87 2.78
CA GLN A 364 -6.46 20.04 3.66
C GLN A 364 -6.81 18.78 4.46
N ARG A 365 -7.54 18.99 5.54
CA ARG A 365 -8.13 17.97 6.42
C ARG A 365 -9.56 18.43 6.73
N ASN A 366 -10.52 17.51 6.75
CA ASN A 366 -11.88 17.82 7.20
C ASN A 366 -12.12 17.32 8.64
N GLY A 367 -13.29 17.63 9.19
CA GLY A 367 -13.69 17.24 10.54
C GLY A 367 -13.75 15.74 10.83
N TYR A 368 -13.79 14.91 9.79
CA TYR A 368 -13.70 13.45 9.90
C TYR A 368 -12.25 12.93 9.93
N GLY A 369 -11.26 13.80 9.68
CA GLY A 369 -9.84 13.43 9.56
C GLY A 369 -9.41 12.94 8.17
N LEU A 370 -10.25 13.08 7.13
CA LEU A 370 -9.96 12.57 5.79
C LEU A 370 -8.92 13.44 5.06
N CYS A 371 -8.02 12.80 4.29
CA CYS A 371 -7.01 13.49 3.50
C CYS A 371 -7.67 14.27 2.36
N GLY A 372 -7.74 15.60 2.50
CA GLY A 372 -8.19 16.52 1.47
C GLY A 372 -7.11 16.89 0.45
N PRO A 373 -7.47 17.70 -0.56
CA PRO A 373 -6.53 18.13 -1.58
C PRO A 373 -5.58 19.22 -1.07
N ILE A 374 -4.44 19.39 -1.72
CA ILE A 374 -3.62 20.61 -1.63
C ILE A 374 -4.43 21.78 -2.22
N PRO A 375 -4.57 22.94 -1.54
CA PRO A 375 -5.26 24.10 -2.11
C PRO A 375 -4.58 24.60 -3.41
N PRO A 376 -5.34 25.00 -4.46
CA PRO A 376 -4.77 25.56 -5.68
C PRO A 376 -3.80 26.72 -5.43
N GLU A 377 -4.11 27.58 -4.46
CA GLU A 377 -3.26 28.73 -4.09
C GLU A 377 -1.97 28.32 -3.37
N THR A 378 -1.91 27.15 -2.76
CA THR A 378 -0.65 26.58 -2.24
C THR A 378 0.25 26.16 -3.40
N LEU A 379 -0.30 25.52 -4.45
CA LEU A 379 0.48 25.17 -5.65
C LEU A 379 1.03 26.41 -6.37
N ARG A 380 0.20 27.43 -6.63
CA ARG A 380 0.61 28.68 -7.31
C ARG A 380 1.76 29.37 -6.57
N ARG A 381 1.64 29.54 -5.25
CA ARG A 381 2.67 30.20 -4.42
C ARG A 381 3.95 29.38 -4.28
N SER A 382 3.85 28.05 -4.23
CA SER A 382 5.02 27.17 -4.16
C SER A 382 5.78 27.09 -5.49
N GLY A 383 5.13 27.28 -6.64
CA GLY A 383 5.82 27.49 -7.90
C GLY A 383 6.51 28.86 -7.98
N ALA A 384 5.84 29.92 -7.53
CA ALA A 384 6.32 31.30 -7.61
C ALA A 384 7.49 31.62 -6.65
N GLY A 385 8.71 31.27 -7.08
CA GLY A 385 9.96 31.73 -6.44
C GLY A 385 10.72 30.68 -5.64
N THR A 386 10.38 29.39 -5.76
CA THR A 386 11.20 28.30 -5.24
C THR A 386 12.25 27.86 -6.27
N SER A 387 13.35 27.27 -5.80
CA SER A 387 14.39 26.66 -6.65
C SER A 387 14.21 25.15 -6.77
N ALA A 388 12.97 24.65 -6.71
CA ALA A 388 12.68 23.23 -6.69
C ALA A 388 12.58 22.68 -8.12
N SER A 389 13.38 21.66 -8.46
CA SER A 389 13.39 21.07 -9.82
C SER A 389 12.33 19.97 -10.01
N TYR A 390 11.69 19.56 -8.91
CA TYR A 390 10.86 18.35 -8.83
C TYR A 390 9.62 18.60 -7.94
N ALA A 391 8.48 18.02 -8.32
CA ALA A 391 7.33 17.89 -7.43
C ALA A 391 6.85 16.43 -7.34
N ALA A 392 6.39 16.01 -6.15
CA ALA A 392 5.66 14.76 -5.95
C ALA A 392 4.30 15.01 -5.27
N ILE A 393 3.22 14.58 -5.92
CA ILE A 393 1.82 14.74 -5.49
C ILE A 393 1.18 13.36 -5.35
N THR A 394 0.45 13.07 -4.27
CA THR A 394 -0.25 11.78 -4.12
C THR A 394 -1.65 11.87 -4.73
N ASN A 395 -1.93 11.05 -5.76
CA ASN A 395 -3.16 11.14 -6.55
C ASN A 395 -3.78 9.75 -6.82
N PRO A 396 -4.96 9.42 -6.27
CA PRO A 396 -5.73 10.19 -5.33
C PRO A 396 -5.09 10.12 -3.93
N THR A 397 -5.64 10.90 -3.00
CA THR A 397 -5.44 10.62 -1.58
C THR A 397 -6.00 9.22 -1.23
N TYR A 398 -5.57 8.66 -0.10
CA TYR A 398 -6.07 7.36 0.39
C TYR A 398 -7.61 7.34 0.47
N ASP A 399 -8.20 8.46 0.87
CA ASP A 399 -9.65 8.66 1.03
C ASP A 399 -10.40 8.91 -0.29
N GLY A 400 -9.72 8.83 -1.44
CA GLY A 400 -10.33 8.88 -2.76
C GLY A 400 -10.46 10.28 -3.37
N ILE A 401 -9.72 11.28 -2.91
CA ILE A 401 -9.70 12.60 -3.56
C ILE A 401 -8.75 12.57 -4.76
N CYS A 402 -9.33 12.54 -5.97
CA CYS A 402 -8.66 12.61 -7.26
C CYS A 402 -8.51 14.07 -7.71
N TYR A 403 -7.30 14.51 -8.02
CA TYR A 403 -7.04 15.86 -8.54
C TYR A 403 -7.33 15.94 -10.03
N ASP A 404 -7.64 17.14 -10.56
CA ASP A 404 -7.36 17.43 -11.98
C ASP A 404 -5.84 17.56 -12.16
N THR A 405 -5.21 16.56 -12.77
CA THR A 405 -3.76 16.49 -12.95
C THR A 405 -3.27 17.50 -13.97
N THR A 406 -4.08 17.82 -14.97
CA THR A 406 -3.78 18.87 -15.97
C THR A 406 -3.76 20.24 -15.29
N ARG A 407 -4.74 20.51 -14.42
CA ARG A 407 -4.78 21.73 -13.60
C ARG A 407 -3.64 21.81 -12.59
N VAL A 408 -3.25 20.69 -11.95
CA VAL A 408 -2.07 20.68 -11.05
C VAL A 408 -0.79 21.04 -11.83
N ALA A 409 -0.62 20.51 -13.05
CA ALA A 409 0.50 20.87 -13.90
C ALA A 409 0.48 22.35 -14.33
N GLU A 410 -0.68 22.91 -14.69
CA GLU A 410 -0.84 24.35 -14.97
C GLU A 410 -0.47 25.23 -13.76
N LEU A 411 -0.94 24.86 -12.56
CA LEU A 411 -0.76 25.64 -11.32
C LEU A 411 0.71 25.67 -10.87
N LEU A 412 1.45 24.59 -11.09
CA LEU A 412 2.90 24.53 -10.89
C LEU A 412 3.65 25.22 -12.05
N GLY A 413 3.13 25.12 -13.28
CA GLY A 413 3.72 25.67 -14.49
C GLY A 413 5.18 25.25 -14.71
N ASN A 414 5.97 26.15 -15.29
CA ASN A 414 7.41 25.94 -15.55
C ASN A 414 8.29 25.95 -14.29
N SER A 415 7.70 25.89 -13.08
CA SER A 415 8.45 25.96 -11.82
C SER A 415 9.20 24.66 -11.50
N VAL A 416 8.75 23.53 -12.06
CA VAL A 416 9.36 22.20 -11.90
C VAL A 416 9.68 21.59 -13.26
N ARG A 417 10.76 20.80 -13.34
CA ARG A 417 11.17 20.07 -14.55
C ARG A 417 10.47 18.72 -14.65
N ASP A 418 10.38 18.03 -13.51
CA ASP A 418 9.80 16.70 -13.39
C ASP A 418 8.65 16.73 -12.36
N LEU A 419 7.48 16.24 -12.76
CA LEU A 419 6.27 16.15 -11.94
C LEU A 419 5.91 14.67 -11.75
N HIS A 420 5.92 14.20 -10.52
CA HIS A 420 5.60 12.84 -10.15
C HIS A 420 4.24 12.78 -9.46
N PHE A 421 3.35 11.94 -9.99
CA PHE A 421 2.13 11.55 -9.31
C PHE A 421 2.32 10.16 -8.69
N ASP A 422 2.24 10.06 -7.36
CA ASP A 422 2.14 8.76 -6.68
C ASP A 422 0.71 8.25 -6.83
N GLU A 423 0.50 7.44 -7.86
CA GLU A 423 -0.76 6.84 -8.26
C GLU A 423 -0.92 5.42 -7.72
N ALA A 424 -0.32 5.12 -6.56
CA ALA A 424 -0.40 3.81 -5.93
C ALA A 424 -1.85 3.30 -5.74
N TRP A 425 -2.81 4.23 -5.62
CA TRP A 425 -4.23 3.97 -5.44
C TRP A 425 -5.09 4.20 -6.71
N PHE A 426 -4.49 4.44 -7.88
CA PHE A 426 -5.22 4.89 -9.09
C PHE A 426 -4.93 4.16 -10.40
N ALA A 427 -4.30 2.99 -10.34
CA ALA A 427 -3.86 2.26 -11.54
C ALA A 427 -4.96 1.90 -12.57
N HIS A 428 -6.24 2.12 -12.23
CA HIS A 428 -7.38 1.86 -13.11
C HIS A 428 -7.91 3.12 -13.83
N ALA A 429 -7.45 4.33 -13.48
CA ALA A 429 -8.13 5.57 -13.86
C ALA A 429 -8.16 5.86 -15.37
N ALA A 430 -7.09 5.50 -16.10
CA ALA A 430 -6.99 5.72 -17.54
C ALA A 430 -8.06 4.99 -18.37
N PHE A 431 -8.75 4.00 -17.78
CA PHE A 431 -9.64 3.08 -18.49
C PHE A 431 -11.14 3.41 -18.35
N HIS A 432 -11.51 4.46 -17.60
CA HIS A 432 -12.92 4.87 -17.44
C HIS A 432 -13.12 6.39 -17.66
N PRO A 433 -14.12 6.82 -18.46
CA PRO A 433 -14.34 8.24 -18.78
C PRO A 433 -14.56 9.17 -17.59
N LEU A 434 -15.03 8.65 -16.44
CA LEU A 434 -15.26 9.41 -15.20
C LEU A 434 -14.00 10.13 -14.72
N TYR A 435 -12.83 9.53 -14.96
CA TYR A 435 -11.53 10.02 -14.50
C TYR A 435 -10.73 10.78 -15.58
N ARG A 436 -11.39 11.27 -16.63
CA ARG A 436 -10.73 12.12 -17.64
C ARG A 436 -10.03 13.32 -16.95
N ASN A 437 -8.78 13.56 -17.33
CA ASN A 437 -7.88 14.57 -16.74
C ASN A 437 -7.57 14.37 -15.24
N ARG A 438 -7.87 13.20 -14.66
CA ARG A 438 -7.61 12.91 -13.23
C ARG A 438 -6.38 12.07 -12.96
N TYR A 439 -5.65 11.65 -13.99
CA TYR A 439 -4.47 10.78 -13.86
C TYR A 439 -3.26 11.35 -14.60
N ALA A 440 -2.07 10.92 -14.19
CA ALA A 440 -0.78 11.49 -14.58
C ALA A 440 -0.56 11.56 -16.09
N MET A 441 -0.84 10.47 -16.81
CA MET A 441 -0.61 10.38 -18.26
C MET A 441 -1.54 11.30 -19.07
N ALA A 442 -2.60 11.86 -18.49
CA ALA A 442 -3.42 12.90 -19.12
C ALA A 442 -2.67 14.25 -19.27
N VAL A 443 -1.53 14.43 -18.60
CA VAL A 443 -0.63 15.58 -18.72
C VAL A 443 0.44 15.35 -19.81
N SER A 444 0.66 14.10 -20.22
CA SER A 444 1.69 13.75 -21.22
C SER A 444 1.38 14.36 -22.60
N GLY A 445 2.42 14.68 -23.36
CA GLY A 445 2.30 15.22 -24.71
C GLY A 445 1.76 16.65 -24.80
N ALA A 446 1.55 17.36 -23.68
CA ALA A 446 1.13 18.75 -23.67
C ALA A 446 2.32 19.72 -23.87
N SER A 447 2.07 20.80 -24.62
CA SER A 447 3.09 21.82 -24.93
C SER A 447 3.49 22.61 -23.68
N GLY A 448 4.78 22.59 -23.34
CA GLY A 448 5.31 23.28 -22.15
C GLY A 448 4.93 22.64 -20.81
N ALA A 449 4.42 21.40 -20.81
CA ALA A 449 4.25 20.62 -19.58
C ALA A 449 5.61 20.15 -19.02
N PRO A 450 5.71 19.86 -17.70
CA PRO A 450 6.86 19.13 -17.16
C PRO A 450 6.90 17.70 -17.68
N ARG A 451 8.05 17.02 -17.55
CA ARG A 451 8.09 15.56 -17.71
C ARG A 451 7.30 14.92 -16.58
N VAL A 452 6.42 13.96 -16.90
CA VAL A 452 5.52 13.36 -15.92
C VAL A 452 5.91 11.92 -15.61
N TYR A 453 5.85 11.56 -14.34
CA TYR A 453 6.03 10.21 -13.85
C TYR A 453 4.78 9.77 -13.10
N ALA A 454 4.37 8.52 -13.27
CA ALA A 454 3.35 7.88 -12.43
C ALA A 454 3.93 6.62 -11.77
N ALA A 455 3.75 6.47 -10.46
CA ALA A 455 4.07 5.24 -9.76
C ALA A 455 2.79 4.53 -9.34
N GLN A 456 2.50 3.37 -9.92
CA GLN A 456 1.25 2.65 -9.72
C GLN A 456 1.49 1.33 -9.00
N SER A 457 0.79 1.07 -7.90
CA SER A 457 0.79 -0.24 -7.24
C SER A 457 -0.30 -1.10 -7.87
N THR A 458 0.06 -1.82 -8.93
CA THR A 458 -0.84 -2.71 -9.69
C THR A 458 -1.63 -3.63 -8.75
N HIS A 459 -0.99 -4.20 -7.74
CA HIS A 459 -1.61 -5.10 -6.75
C HIS A 459 -2.67 -4.47 -5.83
N LYS A 460 -2.79 -3.14 -5.78
CA LYS A 460 -3.79 -2.46 -4.93
C LYS A 460 -5.15 -2.32 -5.62
N MET A 461 -5.13 -1.96 -6.90
CA MET A 461 -6.35 -1.60 -7.65
C MET A 461 -6.58 -2.42 -8.93
N LEU A 462 -5.61 -3.23 -9.34
CA LEU A 462 -5.68 -4.14 -10.49
C LEU A 462 -5.36 -5.58 -10.05
N ALA A 463 -5.50 -6.53 -10.96
CA ALA A 463 -5.34 -7.96 -10.69
C ALA A 463 -3.85 -8.41 -10.75
N ALA A 464 -3.04 -8.04 -9.75
CA ALA A 464 -1.64 -8.46 -9.65
C ALA A 464 -1.22 -8.91 -8.24
N LEU A 465 -0.14 -9.69 -8.15
CA LEU A 465 0.43 -10.16 -6.88
C LEU A 465 1.01 -9.00 -6.07
N SER A 466 0.92 -9.07 -4.73
CA SER A 466 1.57 -8.10 -3.83
C SER A 466 3.02 -7.84 -4.21
N GLN A 467 3.47 -6.59 -4.04
CA GLN A 467 4.74 -6.05 -4.55
C GLN A 467 4.81 -5.79 -6.07
N SER A 468 3.87 -6.25 -6.91
CA SER A 468 3.79 -5.83 -8.32
C SER A 468 3.36 -4.37 -8.43
N ALA A 469 4.16 -3.56 -9.14
CA ALA A 469 3.94 -2.15 -9.43
C ALA A 469 4.51 -1.78 -10.82
N MET A 470 4.18 -0.58 -11.31
CA MET A 470 4.69 -0.02 -12.54
C MET A 470 5.17 1.43 -12.33
N ILE A 471 6.19 1.83 -13.09
CA ILE A 471 6.50 3.25 -13.36
C ILE A 471 6.04 3.54 -14.78
N HIS A 472 5.26 4.60 -14.97
CA HIS A 472 4.95 5.15 -16.28
C HIS A 472 5.67 6.48 -16.47
N VAL A 473 6.18 6.74 -17.67
CA VAL A 473 6.86 7.99 -18.03
C VAL A 473 6.12 8.66 -19.18
N GLY A 474 5.80 9.93 -19.02
CA GLY A 474 5.23 10.80 -20.04
C GLY A 474 6.14 11.98 -20.35
N ALA A 475 6.40 12.24 -21.63
CA ALA A 475 7.23 13.34 -22.10
C ALA A 475 6.39 14.57 -22.52
N PRO A 476 6.96 15.80 -22.46
CA PRO A 476 6.36 16.98 -23.08
C PRO A 476 6.22 16.85 -24.59
N GLU A 477 5.36 17.67 -25.21
CA GLU A 477 5.18 17.68 -26.66
C GLU A 477 6.52 17.84 -27.43
N GLY A 478 6.84 16.87 -28.29
CA GLY A 478 8.04 16.90 -29.14
C GLY A 478 9.35 16.51 -28.45
N GLU A 479 9.33 16.14 -27.17
CA GLU A 479 10.47 15.53 -26.47
C GLU A 479 10.44 13.99 -26.56
N THR A 480 11.59 13.36 -26.35
CA THR A 480 11.72 11.91 -26.12
C THR A 480 12.16 11.71 -24.68
N PRO A 481 11.55 10.81 -23.89
CA PRO A 481 11.95 10.61 -22.50
C PRO A 481 13.38 10.04 -22.42
N ASP A 482 14.27 10.68 -21.66
CA ASP A 482 15.62 10.16 -21.34
C ASP A 482 15.50 9.05 -20.28
N THR A 483 15.00 7.89 -20.70
CA THR A 483 14.84 6.71 -19.85
C THR A 483 16.15 6.00 -19.55
N HIS A 484 17.27 6.37 -20.20
CA HIS A 484 18.58 5.81 -19.89
C HIS A 484 19.00 6.13 -18.45
N ARG A 485 18.79 7.39 -18.00
CA ARG A 485 19.04 7.78 -16.60
C ARG A 485 18.14 7.04 -15.63
N LEU A 486 16.86 6.90 -15.96
CA LEU A 486 15.91 6.16 -15.14
C LEU A 486 16.33 4.69 -15.01
N ASN A 487 16.76 4.04 -16.11
CA ASN A 487 17.17 2.64 -16.06
C ASN A 487 18.45 2.41 -15.24
N LEU A 488 19.43 3.31 -15.33
CA LEU A 488 20.63 3.27 -14.47
C LEU A 488 20.25 3.32 -12.98
N THR A 489 19.27 4.15 -12.61
CA THR A 489 18.77 4.23 -11.22
C THR A 489 17.87 3.04 -10.86
N TYR A 490 17.04 2.56 -11.78
CA TYR A 490 16.18 1.38 -11.61
C TYR A 490 17.00 0.15 -11.25
N ALA A 491 18.12 -0.09 -11.93
CA ALA A 491 19.05 -1.17 -11.63
C ALA A 491 19.68 -1.10 -10.22
N MET A 492 19.66 0.06 -9.54
CA MET A 492 20.10 0.19 -8.14
C MET A 492 19.05 -0.28 -7.13
N HIS A 493 17.77 -0.22 -7.48
CA HIS A 493 16.64 -0.53 -6.59
C HIS A 493 15.95 -1.86 -6.94
N ALA A 494 16.16 -2.39 -8.14
CA ALA A 494 15.63 -3.67 -8.60
C ALA A 494 16.45 -4.88 -8.09
N SER A 495 15.82 -6.06 -8.08
CA SER A 495 16.52 -7.32 -7.81
C SER A 495 17.22 -7.82 -9.07
N THR A 496 18.47 -8.29 -8.95
CA THR A 496 19.17 -9.06 -10.01
C THR A 496 18.60 -10.48 -10.19
N SER A 497 17.61 -10.86 -9.40
CA SER A 497 16.85 -12.10 -9.52
C SER A 497 15.36 -11.77 -9.32
N PRO A 498 14.70 -11.24 -10.36
CA PRO A 498 13.30 -10.86 -10.30
C PRO A 498 12.38 -12.09 -10.33
N SER A 499 11.21 -12.00 -9.70
CA SER A 499 10.21 -13.08 -9.72
C SER A 499 9.45 -13.08 -11.05
N TYR A 500 9.68 -14.09 -11.89
CA TYR A 500 9.04 -14.20 -13.21
C TYR A 500 7.51 -14.35 -13.13
N PRO A 501 6.92 -15.08 -12.15
CA PRO A 501 5.47 -15.06 -11.93
C PRO A 501 4.88 -13.65 -11.70
N MET A 502 5.62 -12.75 -11.03
CA MET A 502 5.16 -11.37 -10.82
C MET A 502 5.25 -10.51 -12.09
N ILE A 503 6.27 -10.73 -12.94
CA ILE A 503 6.37 -10.10 -14.27
C ILE A 503 5.19 -10.52 -15.14
N ALA A 504 4.84 -11.81 -15.16
CA ALA A 504 3.66 -12.31 -15.87
C ALA A 504 2.36 -11.72 -15.29
N GLY A 505 2.26 -11.55 -13.97
CA GLY A 505 1.14 -10.88 -13.32
C GLY A 505 0.98 -9.41 -13.75
N LEU A 506 2.08 -8.68 -13.92
CA LEU A 506 2.08 -7.29 -14.41
C LEU A 506 1.61 -7.21 -15.87
N GLU A 507 2.15 -8.05 -16.76
CA GLU A 507 1.72 -8.13 -18.16
C GLU A 507 0.23 -8.49 -18.28
N VAL A 508 -0.23 -9.54 -17.58
CA VAL A 508 -1.62 -9.98 -17.63
C VAL A 508 -2.56 -8.89 -17.09
N ALA A 509 -2.20 -8.21 -16.00
CA ALA A 509 -2.98 -7.10 -15.46
C ALA A 509 -3.12 -5.94 -16.46
N SER A 510 -2.08 -5.62 -17.25
CA SER A 510 -2.19 -4.64 -18.35
C SER A 510 -3.13 -5.12 -19.43
N VAL A 511 -2.95 -6.35 -19.91
CA VAL A 511 -3.69 -6.92 -21.05
C VAL A 511 -5.19 -7.05 -20.76
N MET A 512 -5.59 -7.26 -19.50
CA MET A 512 -6.98 -7.26 -19.06
C MET A 512 -7.70 -5.91 -19.22
N LEU A 513 -6.97 -4.82 -19.43
CA LEU A 513 -7.54 -3.46 -19.52
C LEU A 513 -7.66 -2.95 -20.97
N ASP A 514 -6.99 -3.61 -21.91
CA ASP A 514 -6.92 -3.20 -23.31
C ASP A 514 -8.25 -3.41 -24.08
N ASN A 515 -8.38 -2.75 -25.24
CA ASN A 515 -9.53 -2.85 -26.16
C ASN A 515 -10.92 -2.59 -25.53
N GLY A 516 -10.99 -1.83 -24.43
CA GLY A 516 -12.25 -1.50 -23.75
C GLY A 516 -12.72 -2.54 -22.72
N GLU A 517 -12.00 -3.66 -22.56
CA GLU A 517 -12.27 -4.65 -21.50
C GLU A 517 -12.11 -3.99 -20.11
N GLY A 518 -11.13 -3.10 -19.93
CA GLY A 518 -10.92 -2.33 -18.70
C GLY A 518 -12.07 -1.38 -18.33
N ASN A 519 -12.78 -0.83 -19.31
CA ASN A 519 -13.94 0.03 -19.05
C ASN A 519 -15.12 -0.79 -18.51
N ALA A 520 -15.41 -1.94 -19.13
CA ALA A 520 -16.46 -2.86 -18.65
C ALA A 520 -16.17 -3.40 -17.24
N LEU A 521 -14.91 -3.78 -16.98
CA LEU A 521 -14.45 -4.20 -15.65
C LEU A 521 -14.63 -3.11 -14.59
N LEU A 522 -14.43 -1.83 -14.94
CA LEU A 522 -14.65 -0.71 -14.03
C LEU A 522 -16.13 -0.36 -13.85
N ASP A 523 -16.92 -0.47 -14.91
CA ASP A 523 -18.38 -0.30 -14.84
C ASP A 523 -18.99 -1.23 -13.78
N GLU A 524 -18.56 -2.50 -13.72
CA GLU A 524 -19.02 -3.48 -12.71
C GLU A 524 -18.65 -3.08 -11.26
N VAL A 525 -17.42 -2.59 -11.04
CA VAL A 525 -16.96 -2.17 -9.70
C VAL A 525 -17.64 -0.87 -9.26
N LEU A 526 -17.80 0.08 -10.17
CA LEU A 526 -18.54 1.32 -9.94
C LEU A 526 -20.00 1.01 -9.61
N ASP A 527 -20.65 0.09 -10.32
CA ASP A 527 -22.02 -0.33 -10.03
C ASP A 527 -22.17 -0.94 -8.63
N GLU A 528 -21.27 -1.83 -8.20
CA GLU A 528 -21.33 -2.39 -6.83
C GLU A 528 -21.05 -1.32 -5.76
N ALA A 529 -20.13 -0.39 -6.00
CA ALA A 529 -19.86 0.72 -5.09
C ALA A 529 -21.07 1.68 -4.98
N ILE A 530 -21.63 2.09 -6.13
CA ILE A 530 -22.82 2.94 -6.21
C ILE A 530 -24.02 2.26 -5.53
N ARG A 531 -24.29 0.99 -5.83
CA ARG A 531 -25.41 0.25 -5.20
C ARG A 531 -25.23 0.12 -3.68
N PHE A 532 -24.00 0.00 -3.18
CA PHE A 532 -23.74 0.04 -1.73
C PHE A 532 -24.04 1.43 -1.15
N ARG A 533 -23.50 2.48 -1.77
CA ARG A 533 -23.73 3.89 -1.38
C ARG A 533 -25.22 4.23 -1.33
N GLN A 534 -25.98 3.83 -2.35
CA GLN A 534 -27.43 4.04 -2.42
C GLN A 534 -28.19 3.22 -1.35
N GLU A 535 -27.78 1.96 -1.08
CA GLU A 535 -28.42 1.16 -0.03
C GLU A 535 -28.21 1.74 1.36
N ILE A 536 -27.01 2.23 1.69
CA ILE A 536 -26.75 2.87 2.99
C ILE A 536 -27.48 4.21 3.10
N ALA A 537 -27.36 5.09 2.12
CA ALA A 537 -28.00 6.41 2.13
C ALA A 537 -29.55 6.30 2.13
N GLY A 538 -30.12 5.32 1.43
CA GLY A 538 -31.56 5.03 1.49
C GLY A 538 -32.01 4.58 2.88
N ARG A 539 -31.22 3.73 3.56
CA ARG A 539 -31.49 3.32 4.96
C ARG A 539 -31.35 4.47 5.96
N ALA A 540 -30.42 5.40 5.73
CA ALA A 540 -30.30 6.61 6.54
C ALA A 540 -31.53 7.53 6.36
N ALA A 541 -31.98 7.73 5.11
CA ALA A 541 -33.20 8.46 4.81
C ALA A 541 -34.46 7.82 5.42
N ASP A 542 -34.60 6.49 5.30
CA ASP A 542 -35.70 5.73 5.94
C ASP A 542 -35.68 5.87 7.47
N ALA A 543 -34.51 5.81 8.10
CA ALA A 543 -34.36 5.95 9.55
C ALA A 543 -34.79 7.35 10.03
N ALA A 544 -34.35 8.40 9.32
CA ALA A 544 -34.74 9.78 9.58
C ALA A 544 -36.25 10.01 9.38
N ALA A 545 -36.82 9.53 8.26
CA ALA A 545 -38.22 9.73 7.92
C ALA A 545 -39.19 8.97 8.84
N SER A 546 -38.80 7.78 9.31
CA SER A 546 -39.61 6.95 10.22
C SER A 546 -39.49 7.33 11.69
N GLY A 547 -38.53 8.19 12.06
CA GLY A 547 -38.19 8.48 13.46
C GLY A 547 -37.63 7.27 14.21
N SER A 548 -37.20 6.20 13.50
CA SER A 548 -36.66 4.97 14.11
C SER A 548 -35.21 5.11 14.62
N GLY A 549 -34.70 6.34 14.65
CA GLY A 549 -33.40 6.71 15.19
C GLY A 549 -32.38 6.96 14.09
N TRP A 550 -31.25 6.25 14.18
CA TRP A 550 -30.05 6.48 13.37
C TRP A 550 -29.77 5.31 12.42
N PHE A 551 -29.01 5.56 11.36
CA PHE A 551 -28.26 4.54 10.61
C PHE A 551 -26.84 5.06 10.31
N PHE A 552 -25.98 4.22 9.73
CA PHE A 552 -24.74 4.70 9.12
C PHE A 552 -25.06 5.59 7.91
N ASP A 553 -24.18 6.54 7.60
CA ASP A 553 -24.26 7.34 6.37
C ASP A 553 -23.01 7.08 5.51
N VAL A 554 -22.89 7.75 4.38
CA VAL A 554 -21.71 7.66 3.50
C VAL A 554 -21.24 9.06 3.12
N TRP A 555 -19.92 9.25 3.13
CA TRP A 555 -19.32 10.49 2.66
C TRP A 555 -19.42 10.60 1.13
N GLN A 556 -20.35 11.44 0.68
CA GLN A 556 -20.70 11.74 -0.72
C GLN A 556 -21.68 12.93 -0.77
N PRO A 557 -22.01 13.49 -1.95
CA PRO A 557 -23.05 14.50 -2.08
C PRO A 557 -24.43 13.99 -1.62
N HIS A 558 -25.20 14.82 -0.92
CA HIS A 558 -26.56 14.49 -0.50
C HIS A 558 -27.55 14.43 -1.68
N THR A 559 -27.37 15.32 -2.66
CA THR A 559 -28.15 15.39 -3.90
C THR A 559 -27.24 15.49 -5.12
N VAL A 560 -27.71 15.01 -6.26
CA VAL A 560 -27.03 15.14 -7.56
C VAL A 560 -27.96 15.74 -8.61
N ASP A 561 -27.40 16.45 -9.58
CA ASP A 561 -28.14 17.05 -10.70
C ASP A 561 -27.90 16.24 -11.98
N ASP A 562 -28.97 15.88 -12.68
CA ASP A 562 -28.92 15.28 -14.02
C ASP A 562 -28.83 16.37 -15.10
N PRO A 563 -27.72 16.52 -15.83
CA PRO A 563 -27.59 17.53 -16.87
C PRO A 563 -28.46 17.25 -18.10
N GLY A 564 -28.93 16.01 -18.31
CA GLY A 564 -29.79 15.62 -19.43
C GLY A 564 -31.25 16.03 -19.24
N SER A 565 -31.77 15.93 -18.01
CA SER A 565 -33.16 16.31 -17.67
C SER A 565 -33.29 17.65 -16.93
N GLY A 566 -32.19 18.17 -16.37
CA GLY A 566 -32.17 19.35 -15.50
C GLY A 566 -32.78 19.10 -14.11
N GLN A 567 -33.02 17.85 -13.72
CA GLN A 567 -33.63 17.49 -12.44
C GLN A 567 -32.59 17.21 -11.35
N ARG A 568 -32.93 17.58 -10.11
CA ARG A 568 -32.18 17.24 -8.90
C ARG A 568 -32.77 16.01 -8.23
N PHE A 569 -31.91 15.08 -7.82
CA PHE A 569 -32.29 13.86 -7.12
C PHE A 569 -31.56 13.74 -5.78
N ASP A 570 -32.21 13.18 -4.76
CA ASP A 570 -31.49 12.61 -3.61
C ASP A 570 -30.53 11.52 -4.14
N PHE A 571 -29.31 11.45 -3.64
CA PHE A 571 -28.28 10.54 -4.16
C PHE A 571 -28.76 9.07 -4.27
N HIS A 572 -29.48 8.60 -3.25
CA HIS A 572 -30.02 7.24 -3.19
C HIS A 572 -31.17 6.95 -4.19
N ARG A 573 -31.65 7.96 -4.92
CA ARG A 573 -32.77 7.90 -5.87
C ARG A 573 -32.36 8.21 -7.31
N ALA A 574 -31.16 8.73 -7.51
CA ALA A 574 -30.57 8.90 -8.84
C ALA A 574 -30.38 7.54 -9.54
N SER A 575 -30.38 7.52 -10.87
CA SER A 575 -30.07 6.28 -11.60
C SER A 575 -28.59 5.91 -11.43
N PRO A 576 -28.25 4.62 -11.25
CA PRO A 576 -26.86 4.18 -11.23
C PRO A 576 -26.10 4.60 -12.50
N GLU A 577 -26.77 4.62 -13.64
CA GLU A 577 -26.19 5.02 -14.93
C GLU A 577 -25.77 6.50 -14.94
N LEU A 578 -26.56 7.40 -14.34
CA LEU A 578 -26.18 8.81 -14.16
C LEU A 578 -24.95 8.92 -13.26
N LEU A 579 -25.00 8.28 -12.08
CA LEU A 579 -23.92 8.30 -11.12
C LEU A 579 -22.62 7.69 -11.68
N ARG A 580 -22.70 6.72 -12.60
CA ARG A 580 -21.52 6.11 -13.23
C ARG A 580 -20.94 6.94 -14.36
N ALA A 581 -21.78 7.67 -15.11
CA ALA A 581 -21.39 8.38 -16.32
C ALA A 581 -21.03 9.87 -16.11
N GLU A 582 -21.55 10.53 -15.08
CA GLU A 582 -21.44 11.98 -14.88
C GLU A 582 -20.45 12.36 -13.75
N PRO A 583 -19.24 12.88 -14.07
CA PRO A 583 -18.25 13.31 -13.07
C PRO A 583 -18.80 14.33 -12.06
N ARG A 584 -19.72 15.21 -12.46
CA ARG A 584 -20.30 16.23 -11.56
C ARG A 584 -21.11 15.64 -10.41
N CYS A 585 -21.50 14.37 -10.48
CA CYS A 585 -22.10 13.66 -9.34
C CYS A 585 -21.10 13.38 -8.19
N TRP A 586 -19.80 13.64 -8.41
CA TRP A 586 -18.70 13.32 -7.50
C TRP A 586 -17.68 14.45 -7.32
N THR A 587 -17.77 15.49 -8.14
CA THR A 587 -16.94 16.69 -8.03
C THR A 587 -17.13 17.36 -6.66
N LEU A 588 -16.03 17.79 -6.06
CA LEU A 588 -16.03 18.65 -4.87
C LEU A 588 -16.32 20.09 -5.33
N ASP A 589 -17.61 20.43 -5.39
CA ASP A 589 -18.09 21.79 -5.69
C ASP A 589 -17.70 22.75 -4.55
N PRO A 590 -17.05 23.90 -4.81
CA PRO A 590 -16.58 24.81 -3.76
C PRO A 590 -17.65 25.28 -2.76
N GLU A 591 -18.92 25.31 -3.17
CA GLU A 591 -20.05 25.74 -2.33
C GLU A 591 -20.75 24.56 -1.61
N ALA A 592 -20.33 23.32 -1.85
CA ALA A 592 -20.93 22.14 -1.24
C ALA A 592 -20.40 21.87 0.18
N ASP A 593 -21.30 21.61 1.11
CA ASP A 593 -20.98 21.45 2.52
C ASP A 593 -20.53 20.04 2.90
N TRP A 594 -21.05 19.00 2.25
CA TRP A 594 -20.85 17.58 2.61
C TRP A 594 -19.38 17.14 2.75
N HIS A 595 -18.45 17.70 1.96
CA HIS A 595 -17.05 17.28 1.99
C HIS A 595 -16.23 17.93 3.10
N GLY A 596 -16.62 19.10 3.61
CA GLY A 596 -15.90 19.80 4.69
C GLY A 596 -14.51 20.30 4.30
N PHE A 597 -14.34 20.78 3.06
CA PHE A 597 -13.11 21.39 2.54
C PHE A 597 -13.43 22.78 2.01
N ALA A 598 -12.45 23.69 2.02
CA ALA A 598 -12.59 25.07 1.58
C ALA A 598 -11.59 25.40 0.46
N GLU A 599 -11.61 26.65 -0.05
CA GLU A 599 -10.57 27.16 -0.97
C GLU A 599 -10.31 26.27 -2.21
N LEU A 600 -11.37 25.72 -2.80
CA LEU A 600 -11.29 24.91 -4.03
C LEU A 600 -11.57 25.77 -5.28
N ASP A 601 -10.80 25.55 -6.36
CA ASP A 601 -11.20 26.00 -7.71
C ASP A 601 -12.38 25.10 -8.18
N GLU A 602 -13.27 25.61 -9.05
CA GLU A 602 -14.31 24.78 -9.69
C GLU A 602 -13.69 23.57 -10.41
N ASN A 603 -14.36 22.41 -10.33
CA ASN A 603 -13.92 21.15 -10.96
C ASN A 603 -12.53 20.62 -10.51
N TYR A 604 -11.90 21.22 -9.50
CA TYR A 604 -10.51 20.92 -9.13
C TYR A 604 -10.28 19.49 -8.64
N ALA A 605 -11.24 18.92 -7.90
CA ALA A 605 -11.12 17.58 -7.34
C ALA A 605 -12.44 16.79 -7.45
N LEU A 606 -12.33 15.46 -7.44
CA LEU A 606 -13.43 14.50 -7.54
C LEU A 606 -13.24 13.38 -6.49
N LEU A 607 -14.35 12.88 -5.95
CA LEU A 607 -14.36 11.69 -5.08
C LEU A 607 -14.44 10.41 -5.92
N ASP A 608 -13.44 9.53 -5.81
CA ASP A 608 -13.46 8.17 -6.38
C ASP A 608 -14.65 7.37 -5.81
N PRO A 609 -15.63 6.97 -6.65
CA PRO A 609 -16.81 6.24 -6.18
C PRO A 609 -16.45 4.92 -5.50
N THR A 610 -15.36 4.28 -5.91
CA THR A 610 -14.89 2.97 -5.41
C THR A 610 -14.26 3.04 -4.01
N LYS A 611 -13.90 4.24 -3.55
CA LYS A 611 -13.38 4.53 -2.20
C LYS A 611 -14.54 4.91 -1.29
N VAL A 612 -15.22 3.92 -0.73
CA VAL A 612 -16.43 4.18 0.06
C VAL A 612 -16.07 4.43 1.53
N THR A 613 -16.11 5.69 1.94
CA THR A 613 -16.00 6.09 3.35
C THR A 613 -17.37 6.07 4.01
N LEU A 614 -17.64 4.99 4.76
CA LEU A 614 -18.82 4.86 5.61
C LEU A 614 -18.66 5.75 6.84
N LEU A 615 -19.71 6.51 7.18
CA LEU A 615 -19.77 7.40 8.34
C LEU A 615 -20.56 6.73 9.47
N SER A 616 -19.95 6.68 10.65
CA SER A 616 -20.62 6.30 11.89
C SER A 616 -21.02 7.54 12.69
N PRO A 617 -22.15 7.56 13.40
CA PRO A 617 -22.58 8.75 14.14
C PRO A 617 -21.55 9.18 15.19
N GLY A 618 -21.33 10.49 15.34
CA GLY A 618 -20.59 11.03 16.47
C GLY A 618 -19.92 12.38 16.22
N CYS A 619 -19.57 12.69 14.97
CA CYS A 619 -19.19 14.05 14.55
C CYS A 619 -19.72 14.38 13.16
N ASP A 620 -19.60 15.64 12.76
CA ASP A 620 -19.87 16.13 11.41
C ASP A 620 -18.58 16.45 10.62
N GLN A 621 -18.72 16.90 9.37
CA GLN A 621 -17.59 17.24 8.49
C GLN A 621 -16.80 18.49 8.93
N TRP A 622 -17.28 19.23 9.93
CA TRP A 622 -16.59 20.35 10.58
C TRP A 622 -15.97 19.97 11.93
N GLY A 623 -16.06 18.68 12.32
CA GLY A 623 -15.45 18.14 13.54
C GLY A 623 -16.27 18.44 14.79
N ARG A 624 -17.52 18.89 14.64
CA ARG A 624 -18.41 19.16 15.77
C ARG A 624 -18.99 17.83 16.23
N PHE A 625 -18.85 17.56 17.53
CA PHE A 625 -19.37 16.34 18.12
C PHE A 625 -20.90 16.41 18.27
N ALA A 626 -21.57 15.30 17.97
CA ALA A 626 -22.93 15.06 18.40
C ALA A 626 -22.98 14.80 19.92
N ALA A 627 -24.19 14.74 20.50
CA ALA A 627 -24.37 14.42 21.93
C ALA A 627 -24.21 12.92 22.26
N ALA A 628 -24.17 12.07 21.23
CA ALA A 628 -23.90 10.65 21.32
C ALA A 628 -23.22 10.19 20.02
N GLY A 629 -22.42 9.13 20.09
CA GLY A 629 -21.76 8.56 18.94
C GLY A 629 -21.43 7.08 19.10
N LEU A 630 -21.08 6.46 17.98
CA LEU A 630 -20.57 5.11 17.86
C LEU A 630 -19.19 5.18 17.19
N PRO A 631 -18.10 5.19 17.97
CA PRO A 631 -16.75 5.25 17.42
C PRO A 631 -16.46 4.08 16.47
N ALA A 632 -15.87 4.39 15.32
CA ALA A 632 -15.71 3.44 14.22
C ALA A 632 -14.82 2.23 14.57
N GLY A 633 -13.89 2.36 15.53
CA GLY A 633 -13.12 1.24 16.07
C GLY A 633 -13.98 0.08 16.61
N ILE A 634 -15.11 0.41 17.26
CA ILE A 634 -16.07 -0.59 17.76
C ILE A 634 -16.71 -1.34 16.59
N VAL A 635 -17.10 -0.61 15.55
CA VAL A 635 -17.75 -1.16 14.35
C VAL A 635 -16.75 -2.04 13.58
N ALA A 636 -15.51 -1.59 13.39
CA ALA A 636 -14.45 -2.37 12.77
C ALA A 636 -14.20 -3.70 13.50
N ARG A 637 -14.10 -3.68 14.84
CA ARG A 637 -13.91 -4.91 15.63
C ARG A 637 -15.13 -5.85 15.57
N TYR A 638 -16.35 -5.30 15.57
CA TYR A 638 -17.59 -6.09 15.41
C TYR A 638 -17.66 -6.79 14.05
N LEU A 639 -17.25 -6.09 12.98
CA LEU A 639 -17.15 -6.63 11.63
C LEU A 639 -16.06 -7.71 11.54
N ALA A 640 -14.89 -7.48 12.16
CA ALA A 640 -13.77 -8.42 12.14
C ALA A 640 -14.12 -9.78 12.78
N GLU A 641 -14.84 -9.80 13.90
CA GLU A 641 -15.33 -11.05 14.51
C GLU A 641 -16.31 -11.84 13.62
N ARG A 642 -16.84 -11.21 12.57
CA ARG A 642 -17.74 -11.81 11.57
C ARG A 642 -17.05 -12.02 10.22
N GLY A 643 -15.71 -11.97 10.19
CA GLY A 643 -14.89 -12.21 9.01
C GLY A 643 -14.91 -11.07 7.98
N VAL A 644 -15.29 -9.85 8.40
CA VAL A 644 -15.31 -8.67 7.55
C VAL A 644 -14.22 -7.70 8.02
N VAL A 645 -13.13 -7.61 7.27
CA VAL A 645 -12.03 -6.67 7.51
C VAL A 645 -12.24 -5.42 6.65
N VAL A 646 -12.11 -4.24 7.25
CA VAL A 646 -12.16 -2.93 6.58
C VAL A 646 -10.74 -2.45 6.26
N GLU A 647 -10.59 -1.57 5.27
CA GLU A 647 -9.25 -1.13 4.82
C GLU A 647 -8.60 -0.17 5.82
N LYS A 648 -9.35 0.85 6.25
CA LYS A 648 -8.90 1.87 7.20
C LYS A 648 -10.02 2.24 8.15
N THR A 649 -9.69 2.40 9.42
CA THR A 649 -10.61 2.86 10.46
C THR A 649 -10.16 4.23 10.96
N GLY A 650 -11.04 5.22 10.89
CA GLY A 650 -10.89 6.52 11.55
C GLY A 650 -11.59 6.57 12.90
N HIS A 651 -11.76 7.77 13.47
CA HIS A 651 -12.51 7.92 14.73
C HIS A 651 -14.02 7.68 14.53
N TYR A 652 -14.57 8.15 13.41
CA TYR A 652 -15.99 7.97 13.02
C TYR A 652 -16.16 7.49 11.56
N THR A 653 -15.08 7.06 10.91
CA THR A 653 -15.08 6.67 9.50
C THR A 653 -14.54 5.26 9.29
N LEU A 654 -15.07 4.55 8.29
CA LEU A 654 -14.58 3.25 7.86
C LEU A 654 -14.42 3.28 6.34
N LEU A 655 -13.20 3.11 5.85
CA LEU A 655 -12.94 3.04 4.41
C LEU A 655 -13.09 1.60 3.92
N LEU A 656 -13.86 1.46 2.86
CA LEU A 656 -14.16 0.22 2.18
C LEU A 656 -13.66 0.33 0.74
N LEU A 657 -12.75 -0.57 0.34
CA LEU A 657 -12.27 -0.63 -1.03
C LEU A 657 -13.18 -1.52 -1.89
N PHE A 658 -13.78 -0.92 -2.91
CA PHE A 658 -14.38 -1.65 -4.02
C PHE A 658 -13.29 -1.82 -5.09
N SER A 659 -13.08 -3.05 -5.54
CA SER A 659 -12.04 -3.40 -6.51
C SER A 659 -12.56 -4.45 -7.49
N LEU A 660 -11.76 -4.80 -8.50
CA LEU A 660 -12.09 -5.82 -9.52
C LEU A 660 -12.47 -7.20 -8.91
N GLY A 661 -12.14 -7.46 -7.64
CA GLY A 661 -12.53 -8.66 -6.88
C GLY A 661 -13.73 -8.49 -5.95
N THR A 662 -14.50 -7.41 -6.06
CA THR A 662 -15.74 -7.20 -5.30
C THR A 662 -16.92 -7.85 -6.02
N SER A 663 -17.87 -8.37 -5.25
CA SER A 663 -19.07 -9.03 -5.78
C SER A 663 -20.31 -8.66 -4.96
N THR A 664 -21.47 -8.80 -5.58
CA THR A 664 -22.78 -8.57 -4.97
C THR A 664 -22.95 -9.32 -3.64
N ALA A 665 -22.42 -10.53 -3.54
CA ALA A 665 -22.46 -11.33 -2.31
C ALA A 665 -21.65 -10.72 -1.17
N LYS A 666 -20.44 -10.18 -1.45
CA LYS A 666 -19.62 -9.46 -0.45
C LYS A 666 -20.35 -8.20 0.03
N ARG A 667 -20.94 -7.43 -0.90
CA ARG A 667 -21.73 -6.23 -0.58
C ARG A 667 -22.94 -6.56 0.28
N GLN A 668 -23.74 -7.55 -0.08
CA GLN A 668 -24.92 -7.97 0.68
C GLN A 668 -24.57 -8.48 2.08
N HIS A 669 -23.45 -9.21 2.23
CA HIS A 669 -22.95 -9.63 3.55
C HIS A 669 -22.62 -8.42 4.43
N LEU A 670 -21.90 -7.43 3.91
CA LEU A 670 -21.58 -6.19 4.63
C LEU A 670 -22.85 -5.39 5.02
N CYS A 671 -23.81 -5.22 4.10
CA CYS A 671 -25.11 -4.61 4.41
C CYS A 671 -25.92 -5.41 5.47
N GLY A 672 -25.72 -6.72 5.57
CA GLY A 672 -26.21 -7.55 6.67
C GLY A 672 -25.54 -7.19 7.99
N ALA A 673 -24.21 -7.28 8.04
CA ALA A 673 -23.42 -7.04 9.25
C ALA A 673 -23.64 -5.64 9.84
N LEU A 674 -23.73 -4.58 9.01
CA LEU A 674 -24.02 -3.21 9.47
C LEU A 674 -25.41 -3.08 10.11
N ARG A 675 -26.43 -3.80 9.60
CA ARG A 675 -27.76 -3.83 10.25
C ARG A 675 -27.72 -4.54 11.60
N ASP A 676 -26.86 -5.54 11.75
CA ASP A 676 -26.69 -6.25 13.01
C ASP A 676 -25.88 -5.45 14.04
N VAL A 677 -24.90 -4.63 13.61
CA VAL A 677 -24.27 -3.60 14.47
C VAL A 677 -25.33 -2.64 15.03
N LYS A 678 -26.17 -2.05 14.17
CA LYS A 678 -27.25 -1.17 14.61
C LYS A 678 -28.17 -1.88 15.60
N ARG A 679 -28.63 -3.10 15.26
CA ARG A 679 -29.53 -3.88 16.11
C ARG A 679 -28.92 -4.10 17.51
N ALA A 680 -27.66 -4.54 17.56
CA ALA A 680 -26.95 -4.76 18.81
C ALA A 680 -26.81 -3.48 19.66
N TYR A 681 -26.55 -2.35 19.01
CA TYR A 681 -26.44 -1.05 19.68
C TYR A 681 -27.79 -0.55 20.20
N ASP A 682 -28.87 -0.71 19.42
CA ASP A 682 -30.22 -0.30 19.78
C ASP A 682 -30.79 -1.17 20.92
N THR A 683 -30.50 -2.48 20.94
CA THR A 683 -30.85 -3.38 22.06
C THR A 683 -29.90 -3.31 23.26
N ASP A 684 -28.84 -2.51 23.16
CA ASP A 684 -27.74 -2.40 24.13
C ASP A 684 -27.16 -3.76 24.55
N ALA A 685 -26.71 -4.53 23.55
CA ALA A 685 -26.24 -5.89 23.74
C ALA A 685 -24.99 -5.96 24.67
N PRO A 686 -24.91 -6.96 25.57
CA PRO A 686 -23.71 -7.22 26.37
C PRO A 686 -22.48 -7.47 25.49
N LEU A 687 -21.32 -6.89 25.84
CA LEU A 687 -20.11 -7.05 25.02
C LEU A 687 -19.67 -8.50 24.85
N ILE A 688 -19.95 -9.38 25.83
CA ILE A 688 -19.63 -10.81 25.74
C ILE A 688 -20.39 -11.54 24.63
N ASP A 689 -21.54 -11.03 24.20
CA ASP A 689 -22.36 -11.65 23.14
C ASP A 689 -21.97 -11.14 21.73
N VAL A 690 -21.38 -9.94 21.64
CA VAL A 690 -21.14 -9.24 20.36
C VAL A 690 -19.68 -8.99 20.01
N LEU A 691 -18.82 -8.92 21.04
CA LEU A 691 -17.37 -8.81 21.02
C LEU A 691 -16.68 -9.80 22.00
N PRO A 692 -17.05 -11.10 22.04
CA PRO A 692 -16.46 -12.09 22.96
C PRO A 692 -14.93 -12.12 22.98
N SER A 693 -14.24 -11.88 21.87
CA SER A 693 -12.77 -11.89 21.85
C SER A 693 -12.20 -10.74 22.67
N LEU A 694 -12.79 -9.55 22.58
CA LEU A 694 -12.41 -8.37 23.38
C LEU A 694 -12.56 -8.64 24.88
N VAL A 695 -13.70 -9.23 25.28
CA VAL A 695 -13.97 -9.53 26.70
C VAL A 695 -13.09 -10.67 27.21
N SER A 696 -12.72 -11.64 26.37
CA SER A 696 -11.77 -12.69 26.74
C SER A 696 -10.33 -12.20 26.86
N GLU A 697 -9.96 -11.16 26.11
CA GLU A 697 -8.61 -10.59 26.06
C GLU A 697 -8.39 -9.61 27.24
N TYR A 698 -9.38 -8.75 27.50
CA TYR A 698 -9.32 -7.72 28.55
C TYR A 698 -10.52 -7.82 29.52
N PRO A 699 -10.69 -8.94 30.25
CA PRO A 699 -11.88 -9.18 31.06
C PRO A 699 -12.03 -8.20 32.22
N GLU A 700 -10.94 -7.69 32.78
CA GLU A 700 -10.99 -6.72 33.89
C GLU A 700 -11.48 -5.33 33.46
N ARG A 701 -11.46 -5.03 32.14
CA ARG A 701 -11.95 -3.77 31.57
C ARG A 701 -13.38 -3.86 31.02
N TYR A 702 -13.77 -5.00 30.47
CA TYR A 702 -15.02 -5.14 29.69
C TYR A 702 -16.02 -6.19 30.22
N ARG A 703 -15.74 -6.90 31.33
CA ARG A 703 -16.68 -7.86 31.92
C ARG A 703 -17.91 -7.14 32.49
N GLY A 704 -19.07 -7.40 31.89
CA GLY A 704 -20.35 -6.81 32.32
C GLY A 704 -20.71 -5.50 31.61
N GLU A 705 -19.83 -5.01 30.72
CA GLU A 705 -20.10 -3.84 29.88
C GLU A 705 -21.08 -4.15 28.74
N THR A 706 -21.73 -3.11 28.24
CA THR A 706 -22.63 -3.16 27.08
C THR A 706 -22.08 -2.37 25.89
N LEU A 707 -22.62 -2.64 24.70
CA LEU A 707 -22.18 -1.98 23.46
C LEU A 707 -22.41 -0.46 23.49
N ARG A 708 -23.50 0.02 24.10
CA ARG A 708 -23.75 1.47 24.25
C ARG A 708 -22.89 2.08 25.35
N GLY A 709 -22.62 1.34 26.43
CA GLY A 709 -21.71 1.78 27.49
C GLY A 709 -20.31 2.08 26.95
N LEU A 710 -19.73 1.12 26.24
CA LEU A 710 -18.42 1.29 25.58
C LEU A 710 -18.41 2.43 24.55
N ALA A 711 -19.46 2.51 23.71
CA ALA A 711 -19.55 3.57 22.70
C ALA A 711 -19.65 4.97 23.31
N HIS A 712 -20.40 5.12 24.40
CA HIS A 712 -20.52 6.38 25.14
C HIS A 712 -19.18 6.80 25.75
N ASP A 713 -18.48 5.89 26.44
CA ASP A 713 -17.19 6.16 27.09
C ASP A 713 -16.11 6.54 26.06
N MET A 714 -15.99 5.78 24.97
CA MET A 714 -15.08 6.10 23.86
C MET A 714 -15.44 7.43 23.18
N HIS A 715 -16.73 7.71 22.95
CA HIS A 715 -17.19 8.98 22.37
C HIS A 715 -16.87 10.18 23.27
N GLU A 716 -17.12 10.08 24.57
CA GLU A 716 -16.80 11.12 25.55
C GLU A 716 -15.29 11.37 25.64
N ARG A 717 -14.46 10.32 25.60
CA ARG A 717 -12.99 10.47 25.57
C ARG A 717 -12.53 11.23 24.33
N LEU A 718 -13.05 10.87 23.15
CA LEU A 718 -12.75 11.57 21.89
C LEU A 718 -13.19 13.05 21.94
N ARG A 719 -14.34 13.32 22.54
CA ARG A 719 -14.94 14.65 22.70
C ARG A 719 -14.14 15.53 23.67
N VAL A 720 -13.72 14.99 24.82
CA VAL A 720 -12.91 15.70 25.83
C VAL A 720 -11.54 16.10 25.27
N HIS A 721 -10.88 15.19 24.56
CA HIS A 721 -9.59 15.47 23.92
C HIS A 721 -9.69 16.35 22.67
N ARG A 722 -10.91 16.55 22.12
CA ARG A 722 -11.16 17.26 20.84
C ARG A 722 -10.30 16.68 19.71
N LEU A 723 -10.25 15.36 19.63
CA LEU A 723 -9.28 14.63 18.81
C LEU A 723 -9.28 15.03 17.31
N PRO A 724 -10.43 15.31 16.65
CA PRO A 724 -10.44 15.84 15.28
C PRO A 724 -9.79 17.23 15.10
N GLU A 725 -9.91 18.13 16.10
CA GLU A 725 -9.30 19.46 16.07
C GLU A 725 -7.77 19.37 16.21
N LEU A 726 -7.29 18.46 17.06
CA LEU A 726 -5.86 18.16 17.20
C LEU A 726 -5.30 17.52 15.93
N LEU A 727 -6.03 16.58 15.34
CA LEU A 727 -5.69 15.92 14.08
C LEU A 727 -5.56 16.92 12.92
N ASP A 728 -6.55 17.80 12.73
CA ASP A 728 -6.45 18.89 11.73
C ASP A 728 -5.20 19.74 11.93
N ARG A 729 -5.02 20.27 13.15
CA ARG A 729 -3.86 21.09 13.50
C ARG A 729 -2.53 20.39 13.23
N ALA A 730 -2.42 19.09 13.49
CA ALA A 730 -1.19 18.31 13.29
C ALA A 730 -0.77 18.18 11.82
N TYR A 731 -1.71 18.30 10.87
CA TYR A 731 -1.41 18.29 9.43
C TYR A 731 -1.35 19.69 8.80
N THR A 732 -2.14 20.65 9.29
CA THR A 732 -2.18 22.01 8.73
C THR A 732 -1.10 22.94 9.29
N ARG A 733 -0.59 22.68 10.50
CA ARG A 733 0.52 23.45 11.11
C ARG A 733 1.82 22.67 11.01
N LEU A 734 2.47 22.78 9.86
CA LEU A 734 3.72 22.08 9.58
C LEU A 734 4.82 22.44 10.61
N PRO A 735 5.59 21.46 11.13
CA PRO A 735 6.65 21.72 12.09
C PRO A 735 7.87 22.41 11.45
N ARG A 736 8.77 22.94 12.28
CA ARG A 736 10.04 23.51 11.81
C ARG A 736 10.99 22.38 11.41
N GLN A 737 11.68 22.53 10.28
CA GLN A 737 12.68 21.59 9.80
C GLN A 737 14.11 22.15 9.97
N PRO A 738 14.80 21.93 11.11
CA PRO A 738 16.21 22.29 11.27
C PRO A 738 17.17 21.44 10.44
N SER A 739 16.79 20.20 10.08
CA SER A 739 17.64 19.20 9.43
C SER A 739 16.93 18.58 8.24
N THR A 740 17.65 18.23 7.16
CA THR A 740 17.03 17.43 6.08
C THR A 740 16.76 15.99 6.56
N PRO A 741 15.87 15.24 5.89
CA PRO A 741 15.66 13.83 6.21
C PRO A 741 16.91 12.97 5.96
N ALA A 742 17.75 13.39 5.01
CA ALA A 742 19.03 12.75 4.72
C ALA A 742 20.02 12.94 5.89
N ASP A 743 20.18 14.18 6.36
CA ASP A 743 21.05 14.50 7.50
C ASP A 743 20.58 13.79 8.78
N ALA A 744 19.26 13.74 9.05
CA ALA A 744 18.70 13.04 10.19
C ALA A 744 18.94 11.51 10.12
N HIS A 745 18.79 10.91 8.95
CA HIS A 745 19.14 9.50 8.72
C HIS A 745 20.64 9.24 8.92
N ASP A 746 21.48 10.17 8.48
CA ASP A 746 22.94 10.15 8.67
C ASP A 746 23.32 10.11 10.17
N GLU A 747 22.55 10.78 11.04
CA GLU A 747 22.73 10.73 12.49
C GLU A 747 22.26 9.40 13.11
N VAL A 748 21.14 8.83 12.64
CA VAL A 748 20.68 7.47 13.00
C VAL A 748 21.76 6.44 12.69
N VAL A 749 22.35 6.49 11.48
CA VAL A 749 23.44 5.58 11.05
C VAL A 749 24.69 5.73 11.92
N ARG A 750 24.94 6.91 12.47
CA ARG A 750 26.05 7.19 13.40
C ARG A 750 25.75 6.81 14.86
N GLY A 751 24.54 6.34 15.16
CA GLY A 751 24.09 6.08 16.52
C GLY A 751 24.03 7.35 17.38
N ARG A 752 23.75 8.51 16.77
CA ARG A 752 23.65 9.81 17.47
C ARG A 752 22.21 10.22 17.70
N THR A 753 21.46 9.25 18.22
CA THR A 753 20.04 9.37 18.55
C THR A 753 19.79 8.76 19.93
N THR A 754 18.63 9.07 20.51
CA THR A 754 18.16 8.49 21.77
C THR A 754 16.64 8.39 21.75
N PRO A 755 16.05 7.34 22.34
CA PRO A 755 14.63 7.32 22.63
C PRO A 755 14.35 8.36 23.72
N VAL A 756 13.21 9.04 23.62
CA VAL A 756 12.77 10.09 24.54
C VAL A 756 11.28 9.88 24.82
N PRO A 757 10.83 9.85 26.09
CA PRO A 757 9.42 9.71 26.42
C PRO A 757 8.63 10.94 25.99
N LEU A 758 7.34 10.77 25.68
CA LEU A 758 6.47 11.79 25.08
C LEU A 758 6.48 13.13 25.84
N ASP A 759 6.44 13.04 27.18
CA ASP A 759 6.39 14.21 28.07
C ASP A 759 7.72 15.01 28.09
N GLU A 760 8.81 14.47 27.53
CA GLU A 760 10.13 15.12 27.38
C GLU A 760 10.46 15.50 25.93
N LEU A 761 9.48 15.41 25.01
CA LEU A 761 9.71 15.68 23.59
C LEU A 761 9.70 17.17 23.19
N ASP A 762 9.42 18.11 24.10
CA ASP A 762 9.33 19.53 23.76
C ASP A 762 10.59 20.04 23.02
N GLY A 763 10.41 20.54 21.81
CA GLY A 763 11.48 21.11 20.96
C GLY A 763 12.53 20.11 20.45
N ARG A 764 12.35 18.80 20.64
CA ARG A 764 13.27 17.76 20.15
C ARG A 764 13.15 17.57 18.64
N VAL A 765 14.23 17.09 18.00
CA VAL A 765 14.24 16.79 16.56
C VAL A 765 14.02 15.30 16.34
N ALA A 766 12.99 14.93 15.59
CA ALA A 766 12.65 13.54 15.30
C ALA A 766 13.73 12.90 14.41
N ALA A 767 14.16 11.68 14.76
CA ALA A 767 15.13 10.90 13.99
C ALA A 767 14.46 10.03 12.90
N ASN A 768 13.18 9.73 13.07
CA ASN A 768 12.35 8.88 12.22
C ASN A 768 11.00 9.56 11.88
N MET A 769 10.25 8.99 10.93
CA MET A 769 8.89 9.46 10.62
C MET A 769 7.91 9.04 11.71
N VAL A 770 7.00 9.93 12.12
CA VAL A 770 5.85 9.57 12.97
C VAL A 770 4.58 9.54 12.13
N VAL A 771 3.94 8.37 12.04
CA VAL A 771 2.80 8.11 11.16
C VAL A 771 1.65 7.47 11.96
N PRO A 772 0.73 8.28 12.51
CA PRO A 772 -0.48 7.79 13.17
C PRO A 772 -1.51 7.23 12.18
N VAL A 773 -2.24 6.20 12.59
CA VAL A 773 -3.39 5.62 11.88
C VAL A 773 -4.64 5.76 12.78
N PRO A 774 -5.69 6.47 12.36
CA PRO A 774 -5.78 7.29 11.14
C PRO A 774 -4.85 8.52 11.20
N PRO A 775 -4.56 9.17 10.06
CA PRO A 775 -4.98 8.86 8.70
C PRO A 775 -3.99 7.97 7.92
N GLY A 776 -2.81 7.66 8.47
CA GLY A 776 -1.77 6.85 7.82
C GLY A 776 -0.76 7.64 6.96
N VAL A 777 -0.60 8.94 7.20
CA VAL A 777 0.43 9.80 6.55
C VAL A 777 1.22 10.58 7.63
N PRO A 778 2.47 11.04 7.41
CA PRO A 778 3.32 11.48 8.51
C PRO A 778 2.92 12.83 9.13
N ILE A 779 2.82 12.91 10.47
CA ILE A 779 2.72 14.20 11.19
C ILE A 779 4.10 14.84 11.41
N LEU A 780 5.14 14.02 11.56
CA LEU A 780 6.54 14.41 11.71
C LEU A 780 7.40 13.61 10.73
N MET A 781 8.34 14.31 10.09
CA MET A 781 9.36 13.75 9.21
C MET A 781 10.74 13.76 9.93
N PRO A 782 11.69 12.89 9.57
CA PRO A 782 13.05 12.93 10.07
C PRO A 782 13.67 14.31 9.85
N GLY A 783 14.25 14.88 10.91
CA GLY A 783 14.84 16.21 10.89
C GLY A 783 13.87 17.36 11.15
N GLU A 784 12.58 17.09 11.42
CA GLU A 784 11.62 18.05 11.93
C GLU A 784 11.59 18.12 13.46
N GLU A 785 11.28 19.30 14.00
CA GLU A 785 11.05 19.52 15.42
C GLU A 785 9.62 19.12 15.82
N THR A 786 9.50 18.43 16.94
CA THR A 786 8.23 18.04 17.57
C THR A 786 7.33 19.22 17.95
N GLY A 787 7.93 20.38 18.22
CA GLY A 787 7.25 21.57 18.73
C GLY A 787 7.05 21.55 20.25
N PRO A 788 6.29 22.51 20.81
CA PRO A 788 6.01 22.57 22.23
C PRO A 788 5.07 21.44 22.67
N ALA A 789 5.07 21.09 23.96
CA ALA A 789 4.27 20.01 24.52
C ALA A 789 2.75 20.15 24.28
N ASP A 790 2.21 21.38 24.29
CA ASP A 790 0.81 21.70 23.94
C ASP A 790 0.60 22.03 22.44
N GLY A 791 1.65 21.80 21.65
CA GLY A 791 1.71 21.99 20.21
C GLY A 791 0.83 21.02 19.42
N ALA A 792 0.81 21.20 18.10
CA ALA A 792 -0.06 20.42 17.23
C ALA A 792 0.29 18.92 17.23
N SER A 793 1.56 18.57 16.99
CA SER A 793 2.02 17.18 16.90
C SER A 793 2.01 16.47 18.26
N LEU A 794 2.62 17.07 19.29
CA LEU A 794 2.69 16.46 20.63
C LEU A 794 1.33 16.40 21.33
N GLY A 795 0.50 17.43 21.20
CA GLY A 795 -0.86 17.42 21.75
C GLY A 795 -1.73 16.31 21.14
N TYR A 796 -1.60 16.05 19.83
CA TYR A 796 -2.29 14.93 19.18
C TYR A 796 -1.77 13.58 19.67
N LEU A 797 -0.44 13.38 19.73
CA LEU A 797 0.16 12.13 20.21
C LEU A 797 -0.21 11.83 21.68
N ALA A 798 -0.24 12.86 22.55
CA ALA A 798 -0.66 12.71 23.94
C ALA A 798 -2.12 12.26 24.05
N ALA A 799 -3.01 12.85 23.25
CA ALA A 799 -4.41 12.47 23.21
C ALA A 799 -4.62 11.03 22.67
N LEU A 800 -3.80 10.56 21.72
CA LEU A 800 -3.79 9.15 21.29
C LEU A 800 -3.32 8.21 22.41
N ARG A 801 -2.18 8.49 23.04
CA ARG A 801 -1.65 7.71 24.18
C ARG A 801 -2.68 7.58 25.32
N ASP A 802 -3.33 8.70 25.65
CA ASP A 802 -4.31 8.79 26.72
C ASP A 802 -5.67 8.14 26.36
N PHE A 803 -5.96 7.95 25.07
CA PHE A 803 -7.08 7.13 24.59
C PHE A 803 -6.73 5.64 24.69
N ASP A 804 -5.58 5.24 24.16
CA ASP A 804 -5.11 3.86 24.11
C ASP A 804 -4.99 3.23 25.50
N ARG A 805 -4.45 3.98 26.48
CA ARG A 805 -4.40 3.56 27.89
C ARG A 805 -5.78 3.32 28.52
N ALA A 806 -6.85 3.92 27.99
CA ALA A 806 -8.22 3.76 28.50
C ALA A 806 -9.01 2.63 27.84
N PHE A 807 -8.65 2.26 26.60
CA PHE A 807 -9.37 1.31 25.76
C PHE A 807 -8.43 0.24 25.17
N PRO A 808 -7.91 -0.68 26.01
CA PRO A 808 -7.10 -1.78 25.53
C PRO A 808 -7.89 -2.65 24.53
N GLY A 809 -7.26 -3.07 23.44
CA GLY A 809 -7.91 -3.69 22.28
C GLY A 809 -8.50 -2.71 21.25
N PHE A 810 -8.29 -1.41 21.43
CA PHE A 810 -8.62 -0.32 20.49
C PHE A 810 -7.44 0.68 20.34
N GLU A 811 -6.22 0.20 20.53
CA GLU A 811 -4.99 0.98 20.37
C GLU A 811 -4.84 1.54 18.95
N HIS A 812 -4.31 2.76 18.84
CA HIS A 812 -3.92 3.35 17.57
C HIS A 812 -2.53 2.85 17.13
N ASP A 813 -2.42 2.38 15.89
CA ASP A 813 -1.13 2.15 15.25
C ASP A 813 -0.43 3.49 14.98
N VAL A 814 0.70 3.73 15.62
CA VAL A 814 1.53 4.93 15.41
C VAL A 814 2.95 4.51 15.03
N HIS A 815 3.22 4.40 13.74
CA HIS A 815 4.57 4.00 13.29
C HIS A 815 5.58 5.09 13.67
N GLY A 816 6.76 4.66 14.13
CA GLY A 816 7.84 5.54 14.57
C GLY A 816 7.80 5.93 16.05
N ILE A 817 6.73 5.55 16.76
CA ILE A 817 6.65 5.62 18.22
C ILE A 817 6.77 4.19 18.77
N ASP A 818 7.71 3.99 19.69
CA ASP A 818 7.77 2.78 20.50
C ASP A 818 6.87 2.94 21.73
N ARG A 819 6.24 1.83 22.15
CA ARG A 819 5.35 1.80 23.32
C ARG A 819 5.88 0.83 24.36
N ASP A 820 6.04 1.31 25.60
CA ASP A 820 6.49 0.47 26.70
C ASP A 820 5.35 -0.32 27.39
N GLU A 821 5.70 -1.15 28.37
CA GLU A 821 4.73 -1.96 29.13
C GLU A 821 3.68 -1.13 29.92
N SER A 822 3.92 0.16 30.14
CA SER A 822 2.97 1.09 30.77
C SER A 822 2.08 1.83 29.76
N GLY A 823 2.28 1.58 28.47
CA GLY A 823 1.65 2.34 27.39
C GLY A 823 2.28 3.71 27.14
N GLU A 824 3.49 3.98 27.65
CA GLU A 824 4.15 5.28 27.42
C GLU A 824 4.79 5.33 26.04
N TYR A 825 4.63 6.48 25.38
CA TYR A 825 5.09 6.70 24.02
C TYR A 825 6.54 7.21 24.04
N HIS A 826 7.40 6.60 23.24
CA HIS A 826 8.80 6.99 23.07
C HIS A 826 9.09 7.30 21.60
N LEU A 827 9.75 8.42 21.33
CA LEU A 827 10.21 8.81 19.99
C LEU A 827 11.74 8.82 19.95
N GLU A 828 12.30 8.20 18.91
CA GLU A 828 13.74 8.30 18.63
C GLU A 828 14.05 9.72 18.13
N CYS A 829 14.89 10.44 18.89
CA CYS A 829 15.24 11.82 18.64
C CYS A 829 16.74 11.97 18.39
N LEU A 830 17.14 13.00 17.63
CA LEU A 830 18.55 13.37 17.50
C LEU A 830 19.13 13.79 18.87
N LEU A 831 20.42 13.49 19.08
CA LEU A 831 21.18 14.06 20.18
C LEU A 831 21.43 15.55 19.91
N THR A 832 21.15 16.38 20.92
CA THR A 832 21.31 17.85 20.92
C THR A 832 22.72 18.27 21.30
#